data_AF-A0A9D6W7T7-F1
#
_entry.id   AF-A0A9D6W7T7-F1
#
_cell.length_a   1.000
_cell.length_b   1.000
_cell.length_c   1.000
_cell.angle_alpha   90.00
_cell.angle_beta   90.00
_cell.angle_gamma   90.00
#
_symmetry.space_group_name_H-M   'P 1'
#
loop_
_entity.id
_entity.type
_entity.pdbx_description
1 polymer ?
#
loop_
_entity_poly.entity_id
_entity_poly.type
_entity_poly.pdbx_seq_one_letter_code
_entity_poly.pdbx_strand_id
1 'polypeptide(L)'
;MAGIRRLLAAAASVLLLLVPRFGEAADAVRGNTAPVIGSVRFQVASPYLISYEELSRLVAIRPGDTLTEEKVRNSIRGLYEKPIFKEIAAYVREEGGKADLLFYLRPSPSINEIEIAGNRKVPSAQILSASRIRRGAPLEDRDFREAEAAVKKALRMRGFTAASVSISAVCSLDSGAGKAKIDVGEGDPATVSALNLPGAASFPRERLLELLGTSPGDPFDFRKWEEGIKKLRVAYKKAGFLTVRISGEDFSCEGGEGLCPSVRIEEGRRYEVSWITSGKISIAKLEDASGIYGDEETSEGGLIHDVRERLLAFYREKDFLKADVNILVTEKADGARLLKVETREGVAGWLKKVRFEGNRNFPEKKLRKQMTTEERGFFAPITGSGKYREEEWNEDLEALIGLYQKEGFVRARITAVDNEWDGRGGITQTIRIEEGVRYRLREIRFRGNDHFLRQELLARIGNREGKFVDYVGLDRDQGAVEGHYRDSGYLDVRVETRLLFDEGKDTAAVQIDIEEGPRYRLGKVVIHGNLLTDPVVVLREVRIVEGAPAGEKDLLKFQQAVFGTGLYKSVRVQKVKRPSEGIVDLVVELEETLFFEVEFGGGYGSDSGARGFVGAKQKNLDGKGRMFSTNVTVSRKEQKYLWDVREPYILGNRWKWTGGLTGYHQEAIKRSFSLRKTSLTASINQTFFERSSVSLQYEVSRDHVFDVAPGAILSPEDQGSVNIAAVRGLFVLDLRDDPFNPRRGSFHSGSAEFASVFLGSEVDYYKLAGQTSWYFPVFRKNSFVLSGRAGYVRPLRETLQVPIQKRFFLGGRTTVRGFKEDSLGARATDGTPTGGDYMLNLNSEFRVPLQYGFNLAFFVDAGSVWFSGIPDAGFDLRESAGTGLRYITPIGPISLDYGWKLDRREGESRSEWHFTIGAVF
;
A
#
# COMPACT_ATOMS: atom_id res chain seq x y z
N MET A 1 60.46 10.79 5.76
CA MET A 1 60.22 11.29 4.40
C MET A 1 58.88 12.01 4.37
N ALA A 2 58.67 13.23 3.88
CA ALA A 2 59.43 14.47 3.91
C ALA A 2 58.42 15.58 3.55
N GLY A 3 58.36 16.66 4.35
CA GLY A 3 57.77 17.97 4.01
C GLY A 3 56.25 18.13 4.20
N ILE A 4 55.71 19.16 4.88
CA ILE A 4 56.25 20.36 5.52
C ILE A 4 55.26 20.71 6.65
N ARG A 5 55.75 20.78 7.90
CA ARG A 5 55.03 21.24 9.10
C ARG A 5 55.94 22.24 9.79
N ARG A 6 55.48 23.49 9.97
CA ARG A 6 55.69 24.40 11.13
C ARG A 6 55.55 25.88 10.72
N LEU A 7 55.24 26.68 11.75
CA LEU A 7 55.19 28.15 11.88
C LEU A 7 53.75 28.72 11.72
N LEU A 8 53.12 29.36 12.71
CA LEU A 8 53.64 30.14 13.84
C LEU A 8 52.80 29.98 15.12
N ALA A 9 53.52 30.05 16.24
CA ALA A 9 53.01 30.23 17.59
C ALA A 9 53.17 31.70 18.02
N ALA A 10 52.50 32.01 19.15
CA ALA A 10 52.84 33.04 20.15
C ALA A 10 52.33 34.48 19.96
N ALA A 11 51.46 34.90 20.88
CA ALA A 11 51.66 35.97 21.88
C ALA A 11 50.26 36.35 22.45
N ALA A 12 49.91 36.00 23.69
CA ALA A 12 50.34 36.60 24.94
C ALA A 12 49.83 38.05 25.16
N SER A 13 48.86 38.15 26.08
CA SER A 13 48.91 39.04 27.25
C SER A 13 48.41 40.49 27.14
N VAL A 14 47.55 40.81 28.13
CA VAL A 14 47.71 41.89 29.13
C VAL A 14 46.78 43.11 29.09
N LEU A 15 46.13 43.31 30.27
CA LEU A 15 45.64 44.53 30.93
C LEU A 15 44.61 45.40 30.20
N LEU A 16 43.77 46.24 30.83
CA LEU A 16 43.19 46.43 32.16
C LEU A 16 42.40 47.75 31.98
N LEU A 17 41.25 47.85 32.66
CA LEU A 17 40.71 49.07 33.30
C LEU A 17 40.63 50.39 32.51
N LEU A 18 39.40 50.90 32.38
CA LEU A 18 38.86 52.07 33.10
C LEU A 18 37.47 52.38 32.51
N VAL A 19 36.46 52.66 33.34
CA VAL A 19 35.80 53.98 33.51
C VAL A 19 34.51 53.75 34.36
N PRO A 20 34.06 54.73 35.17
CA PRO A 20 33.72 54.51 36.58
C PRO A 20 32.22 54.50 36.94
N ARG A 21 31.94 54.16 38.21
CA ARG A 21 30.68 54.43 38.92
C ARG A 21 30.60 55.90 39.33
N PHE A 22 29.44 56.52 39.15
CA PHE A 22 28.99 57.73 39.86
C PHE A 22 27.62 57.48 40.49
N GLY A 23 27.42 58.03 41.68
CA GLY A 23 26.25 57.85 42.54
C GLY A 23 25.18 58.94 42.44
N GLU A 24 24.17 58.74 43.29
CA GLU A 24 23.01 59.57 43.72
C GLU A 24 23.30 61.08 43.85
N ALA A 25 22.37 62.04 43.78
CA ALA A 25 20.90 62.09 43.68
C ALA A 25 20.50 63.51 43.17
N ALA A 26 19.28 63.68 42.64
CA ALA A 26 18.45 64.89 42.81
C ALA A 26 17.05 64.66 42.24
N ASP A 27 16.04 64.91 43.06
CA ASP A 27 14.63 65.00 42.69
C ASP A 27 14.40 66.04 41.59
N ALA A 28 13.69 65.61 40.55
CA ALA A 28 12.95 66.48 39.66
C ALA A 28 11.63 65.81 39.30
N VAL A 29 10.54 66.26 39.91
CA VAL A 29 9.19 66.04 39.41
C VAL A 29 9.12 66.58 37.98
N ARG A 30 9.16 65.66 37.01
CA ARG A 30 8.85 65.92 35.60
C ARG A 30 7.88 64.85 35.12
N GLY A 31 6.90 65.31 34.35
CA GLY A 31 5.67 64.61 34.00
C GLY A 31 5.82 63.11 33.78
N ASN A 32 5.00 62.36 34.52
CA ASN A 32 4.87 60.92 34.48
C ASN A 32 4.23 60.48 33.15
N THR A 33 5.00 60.54 32.06
CA THR A 33 4.66 59.89 30.80
C THR A 33 5.72 58.84 30.55
N ALA A 34 5.35 57.57 30.71
CA ALA A 34 6.19 56.44 30.35
C ALA A 34 6.78 56.65 28.94
N PRO A 35 8.10 56.46 28.74
CA PRO A 35 8.74 56.73 27.47
C PRO A 35 8.12 55.88 26.36
N VAL A 36 8.00 56.47 25.18
CA VAL A 36 7.43 55.79 24.02
C VAL A 36 8.51 54.93 23.37
N ILE A 37 8.19 53.69 23.08
CA ILE A 37 9.12 52.73 22.47
C ILE A 37 9.54 53.26 21.09
N GLY A 38 10.82 53.56 20.92
CA GLY A 38 11.41 54.00 19.66
C GLY A 38 11.71 52.82 18.72
N SER A 39 12.31 51.76 19.26
CA SER A 39 12.61 50.54 18.51
C SER A 39 12.62 49.29 19.40
N VAL A 40 12.28 48.15 18.82
CA VAL A 40 12.42 46.82 19.45
C VAL A 40 13.36 46.00 18.59
N ARG A 41 14.48 45.55 19.16
CA ARG A 41 15.50 44.75 18.47
C ARG A 41 15.64 43.40 19.16
N PHE A 42 16.03 42.38 18.38
CA PHE A 42 16.34 41.06 18.87
C PHE A 42 17.78 40.73 18.53
N GLN A 43 18.55 40.26 19.50
CA GLN A 43 19.88 39.72 19.27
C GLN A 43 19.83 38.23 19.57
N VAL A 44 20.05 37.42 18.53
CA VAL A 44 20.03 35.96 18.60
C VAL A 44 21.41 35.46 18.18
N ALA A 45 22.02 34.57 18.96
CA ALA A 45 23.34 34.01 18.65
C ALA A 45 23.36 33.22 17.32
N SER A 46 22.22 32.62 16.94
CA SER A 46 22.05 31.90 15.67
C SER A 46 20.72 32.29 14.99
N PRO A 47 20.73 33.11 13.92
CA PRO A 47 19.53 33.65 13.27
C PRO A 47 18.73 32.63 12.44
N TYR A 48 19.14 31.36 12.41
CA TYR A 48 18.51 30.31 11.61
C TYR A 48 17.41 29.51 12.34
N LEU A 49 17.24 29.72 13.65
CA LEU A 49 16.28 28.96 14.48
C LEU A 49 14.86 29.56 14.50
N ILE A 50 14.73 30.88 14.36
CA ILE A 50 13.45 31.60 14.32
C ILE A 50 13.62 32.88 13.51
N SER A 51 12.59 33.34 12.80
CA SER A 51 12.67 34.60 12.06
C SER A 51 12.44 35.80 12.98
N TYR A 52 12.99 36.96 12.62
CA TYR A 52 12.71 38.22 13.32
C TYR A 52 11.20 38.52 13.39
N GLU A 53 10.46 38.17 12.33
CA GLU A 53 9.02 38.37 12.25
C GLU A 53 8.25 37.53 13.29
N GLU A 54 8.64 36.27 13.50
CA GLU A 54 8.03 35.43 14.53
C GLU A 54 8.38 35.93 15.95
N LEU A 55 9.61 36.38 16.19
CA LEU A 55 10.03 36.98 17.46
C LEU A 55 9.24 38.25 17.82
N SER A 56 9.04 39.14 16.85
CA SER A 56 8.28 40.37 17.04
C SER A 56 6.78 40.15 17.34
N ARG A 57 6.22 38.99 17.01
CA ARG A 57 4.82 38.63 17.34
C ARG A 57 4.67 38.06 18.74
N LEU A 58 5.71 37.42 19.28
CA LEU A 58 5.72 36.86 20.63
C LEU A 58 5.91 37.94 21.70
N VAL A 59 6.45 39.09 21.31
CA VAL A 59 6.62 40.26 22.16
C VAL A 59 5.36 41.13 22.10
N ALA A 60 4.79 41.43 23.28
CA ALA A 60 3.60 42.27 23.43
C ALA A 60 3.87 43.77 23.19
N ILE A 61 5.14 44.20 23.26
CA ILE A 61 5.59 45.59 23.05
C ILE A 61 5.85 45.88 21.58
N ARG A 62 5.34 47.02 21.08
CA ARG A 62 5.63 47.53 19.74
C ARG A 62 6.22 48.95 19.75
N PRO A 63 6.98 49.35 18.71
CA PRO A 63 7.33 50.74 18.50
C PRO A 63 6.08 51.64 18.49
N GLY A 64 6.10 52.72 19.27
CA GLY A 64 4.94 53.60 19.49
C GLY A 64 4.13 53.32 20.76
N ASP A 65 4.33 52.18 21.43
CA ASP A 65 3.72 51.90 22.74
C ASP A 65 4.39 52.69 23.87
N THR A 66 3.66 52.95 24.95
CA THR A 66 4.25 53.36 26.22
C THR A 66 4.94 52.17 26.90
N LEU A 67 6.19 52.36 27.34
CA LEU A 67 6.94 51.35 28.06
C LEU A 67 6.33 51.12 29.44
N THR A 68 5.78 49.93 29.66
CA THR A 68 5.32 49.49 31.00
C THR A 68 5.98 48.16 31.36
N GLU A 69 6.28 47.98 32.65
CA GLU A 69 6.89 46.74 33.16
C GLU A 69 6.02 45.51 32.84
N GLU A 70 4.69 45.68 32.87
CA GLU A 70 3.72 44.63 32.52
C GLU A 70 3.86 44.18 31.06
N LYS A 71 3.98 45.12 30.12
CA LYS A 71 4.16 44.77 28.70
C LYS A 71 5.51 44.10 28.44
N VAL A 72 6.58 44.50 29.15
CA VAL A 72 7.89 43.83 29.05
C VAL A 72 7.78 42.40 29.56
N ARG A 73 7.13 42.21 30.72
CA ARG A 73 6.93 40.89 31.32
C ARG A 73 6.08 39.97 30.45
N ASN A 74 4.99 40.47 29.85
CA ASN A 74 4.15 39.70 28.93
C ASN A 74 4.91 39.35 27.63
N SER A 75 5.79 40.23 27.17
CA SER A 75 6.67 39.96 26.03
C SER A 75 7.68 38.86 26.32
N ILE A 76 8.31 38.89 27.50
CA ILE A 76 9.21 37.83 27.94
C ILE A 76 8.44 36.50 28.09
N ARG A 77 7.21 36.55 28.63
CA ARG A 77 6.35 35.36 28.75
C ARG A 77 6.02 34.75 27.38
N GLY A 78 5.61 35.54 26.40
CA GLY A 78 5.33 35.05 25.05
C GLY A 78 6.57 34.46 24.36
N LEU A 79 7.76 34.99 24.63
CA LEU A 79 9.01 34.39 24.17
C LEU A 79 9.34 33.06 24.87
N TYR A 80 8.99 32.92 26.15
CA TYR A 80 9.14 31.66 26.91
C TYR A 80 8.17 30.54 26.47
N GLU A 81 7.04 30.88 25.83
CA GLU A 81 6.08 29.89 25.32
C GLU A 81 6.65 29.05 24.17
N LYS A 82 7.75 29.49 23.55
CA LYS A 82 8.49 28.71 22.55
C LYS A 82 9.66 27.99 23.23
N PRO A 83 9.72 26.64 23.23
CA PRO A 83 10.77 25.87 23.90
C PRO A 83 12.13 25.89 23.16
N ILE A 84 12.44 26.97 22.47
CA ILE A 84 13.61 27.13 21.60
C ILE A 84 14.62 28.15 22.14
N PHE A 85 14.33 28.82 23.26
CA PHE A 85 15.26 29.72 23.94
C PHE A 85 15.51 29.25 25.37
N LYS A 86 16.79 29.22 25.75
CA LYS A 86 17.26 28.86 27.08
C LYS A 86 17.33 30.07 28.02
N GLU A 87 17.62 31.25 27.46
CA GLU A 87 17.77 32.49 28.21
C GLU A 87 17.19 33.65 27.41
N ILE A 88 16.36 34.45 28.07
CA ILE A 88 15.69 35.61 27.49
C ILE A 88 15.97 36.78 28.45
N ALA A 89 16.71 37.77 27.99
CA ALA A 89 16.95 39.01 28.71
C ALA A 89 16.42 40.19 27.88
N ALA A 90 15.87 41.20 28.54
CA ALA A 90 15.44 42.43 27.91
C ALA A 90 16.22 43.61 28.49
N TYR A 91 16.89 44.36 27.64
CA TYR A 91 17.61 45.58 28.01
C TYR A 91 16.86 46.79 27.47
N VAL A 92 16.70 47.79 28.31
CA VAL A 92 16.04 49.05 27.96
C VAL A 92 17.07 50.16 28.04
N ARG A 93 17.16 50.98 26.98
CA ARG A 93 17.91 52.23 26.99
C ARG A 93 16.95 53.38 26.75
N GLU A 94 16.84 54.29 27.70
CA GLU A 94 15.97 55.46 27.62
C GLU A 94 16.80 56.72 27.32
N GLU A 95 16.41 57.47 26.30
CA GLU A 95 17.08 58.72 25.92
C GLU A 95 16.04 59.70 25.33
N GLY A 96 15.91 60.90 25.93
CA GLY A 96 15.03 61.95 25.40
C GLY A 96 13.53 61.62 25.34
N GLY A 97 13.01 60.80 26.27
CA GLY A 97 11.59 60.41 26.31
C GLY A 97 11.21 59.27 25.36
N LYS A 98 12.19 58.65 24.68
CA LYS A 98 12.03 57.41 23.91
C LYS A 98 12.82 56.27 24.54
N ALA A 99 12.28 55.06 24.44
CA ALA A 99 12.92 53.83 24.94
C ALA A 99 13.26 52.88 23.79
N ASP A 100 14.51 52.43 23.70
CA ASP A 100 14.92 51.36 22.80
C ASP A 100 15.03 50.04 23.58
N LEU A 101 14.28 49.03 23.14
CA LEU A 101 14.26 47.70 23.76
C LEU A 101 15.11 46.72 22.95
N LEU A 102 16.00 45.99 23.63
CA LEU A 102 16.77 44.90 23.05
C LEU A 102 16.46 43.60 23.80
N PHE A 103 15.81 42.66 23.12
CA PHE A 103 15.68 41.29 23.60
C PHE A 103 16.90 40.47 23.19
N TYR A 104 17.69 40.05 24.16
CA TYR A 104 18.79 39.13 23.97
C TYR A 104 18.28 37.69 24.19
N LEU A 105 18.34 36.88 23.14
CA LEU A 105 17.77 35.54 23.09
C LEU A 105 18.87 34.50 22.86
N ARG A 106 19.05 33.61 23.83
CA ARG A 106 19.99 32.50 23.71
C ARG A 106 19.24 31.22 23.33
N PRO A 107 19.57 30.57 22.21
CA PRO A 107 18.85 29.39 21.77
C PRO A 107 19.00 28.19 22.71
N SER A 108 17.94 27.39 22.82
CA SER A 108 17.99 26.03 23.34
C SER A 108 18.68 25.15 22.31
N PRO A 109 19.77 24.45 22.67
CA PRO A 109 20.50 23.63 21.72
C PRO A 109 19.64 22.42 21.26
N SER A 110 19.79 22.01 20.01
CA SER A 110 19.11 20.83 19.42
C SER A 110 20.12 19.77 18.96
N ILE A 111 19.75 18.50 18.98
CA ILE A 111 20.67 17.39 18.70
C ILE A 111 20.92 17.27 17.20
N ASN A 112 22.11 17.57 16.73
CA ASN A 112 22.47 17.50 15.29
C ASN A 112 23.29 16.25 14.97
N GLU A 113 24.06 15.78 15.94
CA GLU A 113 24.92 14.61 15.84
C GLU A 113 24.68 13.69 17.04
N ILE A 114 24.63 12.37 16.78
CA ILE A 114 24.51 11.35 17.81
C ILE A 114 25.70 10.40 17.64
N GLU A 115 26.52 10.30 18.68
CA GLU A 115 27.64 9.37 18.78
C GLU A 115 27.28 8.29 19.81
N ILE A 116 27.51 7.02 19.47
CA ILE A 116 27.30 5.89 20.38
C ILE A 116 28.66 5.22 20.57
N ALA A 117 29.10 5.12 21.82
CA ALA A 117 30.40 4.58 22.18
C ALA A 117 30.29 3.56 23.34
N GLY A 118 31.26 2.66 23.43
CA GLY A 118 31.36 1.66 24.50
C GLY A 118 30.60 0.35 24.25
N ASN A 119 29.67 0.33 23.29
CA ASN A 119 28.96 -0.88 22.89
C ASN A 119 29.88 -1.84 22.10
N ARG A 120 29.95 -3.11 22.52
CA ARG A 120 30.80 -4.14 21.87
C ARG A 120 29.97 -5.35 21.45
N LYS A 121 29.04 -5.78 22.28
CA LYS A 121 28.18 -6.97 22.11
C LYS A 121 26.83 -6.59 21.47
N VAL A 122 26.33 -5.37 21.68
CA VAL A 122 25.05 -4.89 21.10
C VAL A 122 25.31 -3.89 19.96
N PRO A 123 24.71 -4.06 18.77
CA PRO A 123 24.91 -3.14 17.65
C PRO A 123 24.38 -1.72 17.92
N SER A 124 25.12 -0.70 17.48
CA SER A 124 24.79 0.72 17.71
C SER A 124 23.40 1.12 17.18
N ALA A 125 22.95 0.52 16.08
CA ALA A 125 21.61 0.76 15.54
C ALA A 125 20.49 0.37 16.52
N GLN A 126 20.67 -0.69 17.30
CA GLN A 126 19.68 -1.13 18.29
C GLN A 126 19.66 -0.21 19.51
N ILE A 127 20.83 0.30 19.92
CA ILE A 127 20.95 1.29 21.01
C ILE A 127 20.28 2.60 20.59
N LEU A 128 20.51 3.04 19.36
CA LEU A 128 19.87 4.24 18.80
C LEU A 128 18.34 4.09 18.73
N SER A 129 17.85 2.93 18.27
CA SER A 129 16.42 2.66 18.22
C SER A 129 15.78 2.63 19.61
N ALA A 130 16.50 2.11 20.62
CA ALA A 130 16.00 2.03 21.99
C ALA A 130 16.01 3.39 22.71
N SER A 131 16.99 4.25 22.44
CA SER A 131 17.11 5.57 23.08
C SER A 131 16.00 6.52 22.68
N ARG A 132 15.38 6.31 21.52
CA ARG A 132 14.37 7.20 20.91
C ARG A 132 14.88 8.62 20.67
N ILE A 133 16.16 8.89 20.87
CA ILE A 133 16.81 10.17 20.57
C ILE A 133 16.90 10.29 19.06
N ARG A 134 16.38 11.41 18.55
CA ARG A 134 16.39 11.72 17.11
C ARG A 134 17.16 13.00 16.88
N ARG A 135 17.80 13.08 15.71
CA ARG A 135 18.38 14.35 15.25
C ARG A 135 17.25 15.37 15.06
N GLY A 136 17.47 16.60 15.51
CA GLY A 136 16.49 17.69 15.51
C GLY A 136 15.65 17.82 16.80
N ALA A 137 15.76 16.89 17.75
CA ALA A 137 15.07 17.00 19.04
C ALA A 137 15.72 18.09 19.93
N PRO A 138 14.94 18.85 20.72
CA PRO A 138 15.48 19.78 21.71
C PRO A 138 16.30 19.04 22.77
N LEU A 139 17.38 19.66 23.25
CA LEU A 139 18.16 19.13 24.38
C LEU A 139 17.51 19.51 25.72
N GLU A 140 16.64 18.65 26.21
CA GLU A 140 16.13 18.72 27.58
C GLU A 140 16.74 17.61 28.46
N ASP A 141 17.17 17.95 29.68
CA ASP A 141 17.77 17.00 30.63
C ASP A 141 16.77 15.90 31.08
N ARG A 142 15.46 16.11 30.90
CA ARG A 142 14.44 15.08 31.16
C ARG A 142 14.47 13.99 30.09
N ASP A 143 14.58 14.38 28.81
CA ASP A 143 14.54 13.46 27.67
C ASP A 143 15.76 12.53 27.65
N PHE A 144 16.92 13.00 28.14
CA PHE A 144 18.10 12.14 28.29
C PHE A 144 17.95 11.10 29.38
N ARG A 145 17.33 11.42 30.51
CA ARG A 145 17.08 10.44 31.57
C ARG A 145 16.09 9.37 31.13
N GLU A 146 15.06 9.75 30.37
CA GLU A 146 14.12 8.78 29.78
C GLU A 146 14.80 7.90 28.73
N ALA A 147 15.65 8.48 27.88
CA ALA A 147 16.44 7.75 26.89
C ALA A 147 17.46 6.80 27.55
N GLU A 148 18.17 7.25 28.58
CA GLU A 148 19.07 6.42 29.40
C GLU A 148 18.30 5.24 29.99
N ALA A 149 17.13 5.49 30.60
CA ALA A 149 16.29 4.44 31.17
C ALA A 149 15.80 3.45 30.10
N ALA A 150 15.44 3.93 28.90
CA ALA A 150 14.97 3.10 27.80
C ALA A 150 16.09 2.21 27.22
N VAL A 151 17.28 2.77 26.98
CA VAL A 151 18.45 1.99 26.54
C VAL A 151 18.87 1.00 27.63
N LYS A 152 18.95 1.44 28.89
CA LYS A 152 19.27 0.58 30.02
C LYS A 152 18.26 -0.56 30.17
N LYS A 153 16.96 -0.29 29.97
CA LYS A 153 15.92 -1.32 29.93
C LYS A 153 16.12 -2.29 28.76
N ALA A 154 16.42 -1.79 27.56
CA ALA A 154 16.65 -2.63 26.38
C ALA A 154 17.89 -3.53 26.49
N LEU A 155 18.94 -3.05 27.16
CA LEU A 155 20.13 -3.82 27.51
C LEU A 155 19.82 -4.86 28.60
N ARG A 156 19.07 -4.46 29.63
CA ARG A 156 18.56 -5.39 30.66
C ARG A 156 17.76 -6.54 30.07
N MET A 157 16.85 -6.28 29.13
CA MET A 157 16.07 -7.33 28.45
C MET A 157 16.94 -8.33 27.67
N ARG A 158 18.19 -7.98 27.34
CA ARG A 158 19.16 -8.87 26.67
C ARG A 158 20.16 -9.51 27.65
N GLY A 159 19.93 -9.37 28.96
CA GLY A 159 20.77 -9.95 30.00
C GLY A 159 21.78 -9.00 30.62
N PHE A 160 21.98 -7.79 30.11
CA PHE A 160 22.97 -6.86 30.64
C PHE A 160 22.43 -6.09 31.86
N THR A 161 22.29 -6.79 32.99
CA THR A 161 21.64 -6.24 34.20
C THR A 161 22.43 -5.14 34.90
N ALA A 162 23.76 -5.25 34.82
CA ALA A 162 24.74 -4.29 35.32
C ALA A 162 25.06 -3.18 34.30
N ALA A 163 24.37 -3.11 33.15
CA ALA A 163 24.63 -2.11 32.13
C ALA A 163 24.52 -0.69 32.70
N SER A 164 25.56 0.10 32.46
CA SER A 164 25.54 1.54 32.67
C SER A 164 25.32 2.22 31.33
N VAL A 165 24.46 3.23 31.33
CA VAL A 165 24.22 4.09 30.19
C VAL A 165 24.31 5.49 30.72
N SER A 166 25.17 6.30 30.11
CA SER A 166 25.21 7.73 30.35
C SER A 166 25.08 8.44 29.02
N ILE A 167 24.14 9.36 28.95
CA ILE A 167 23.94 10.20 27.78
C ILE A 167 24.40 11.59 28.18
N SER A 168 25.49 12.03 27.55
CA SER A 168 25.99 13.39 27.71
C SER A 168 25.75 14.16 26.43
N ALA A 169 25.71 15.48 26.53
CA ALA A 169 25.68 16.31 25.35
C ALA A 169 26.61 17.50 25.47
N VAL A 170 27.35 17.76 24.39
CA VAL A 170 28.17 18.96 24.25
C VAL A 170 27.43 19.91 23.35
N CYS A 171 27.09 21.09 23.89
CA CYS A 171 26.36 22.12 23.16
C CYS A 171 27.33 23.23 22.76
N SER A 172 27.34 23.57 21.47
CA SER A 172 27.89 24.84 21.02
C SER A 172 26.83 25.92 21.23
N LEU A 173 27.02 26.74 22.26
CA LEU A 173 26.07 27.79 22.66
C LEU A 173 25.93 28.90 21.59
N ASP A 174 26.89 29.02 20.68
CA ASP A 174 26.89 30.02 19.61
C ASP A 174 26.12 29.53 18.37
N SER A 175 26.23 28.24 18.04
CA SER A 175 25.59 27.66 16.85
C SER A 175 24.21 27.04 17.11
N GLY A 176 23.88 26.76 18.38
CA GLY A 176 22.69 25.99 18.74
C GLY A 176 22.80 24.49 18.44
N ALA A 177 23.96 24.02 17.95
CA ALA A 177 24.21 22.61 17.66
C ALA A 177 24.63 21.85 18.91
N GLY A 178 23.88 20.80 19.25
CA GLY A 178 24.22 19.82 20.27
C GLY A 178 24.71 18.51 19.66
N LYS A 179 25.78 17.96 20.21
CA LYS A 179 26.23 16.58 19.94
C LYS A 179 25.88 15.73 21.15
N ALA A 180 24.98 14.78 20.97
CA ALA A 180 24.62 13.80 22.00
C ALA A 180 25.57 12.60 21.91
N LYS A 181 26.21 12.24 23.02
CA LYS A 181 27.08 11.09 23.15
C LYS A 181 26.44 10.09 24.12
N ILE A 182 26.07 8.92 23.60
CA ILE A 182 25.55 7.79 24.37
C ILE A 182 26.73 6.88 24.68
N ASP A 183 27.25 6.97 25.90
CA ASP A 183 28.27 6.07 26.41
C ASP A 183 27.59 4.87 27.08
N VAL A 184 27.82 3.69 26.53
CA VAL A 184 27.22 2.43 26.99
C VAL A 184 28.31 1.53 27.57
N GLY A 185 28.25 1.30 28.88
CA GLY A 185 28.96 0.22 29.54
C GLY A 185 28.06 -1.00 29.60
N GLU A 186 28.14 -1.90 28.61
CA GLU A 186 27.27 -3.09 28.56
C GLU A 186 27.46 -4.01 29.78
N GLY A 187 28.68 -4.08 30.32
CA GLY A 187 29.04 -5.06 31.34
C GLY A 187 29.04 -6.49 30.80
N ASP A 188 29.21 -7.45 31.68
CA ASP A 188 28.98 -8.85 31.34
C ASP A 188 27.49 -9.19 31.47
N PRO A 189 26.96 -10.01 30.55
CA PRO A 189 25.58 -10.45 30.66
C PRO A 189 25.45 -11.26 31.94
N ALA A 190 24.35 -11.03 32.65
CA ALA A 190 23.99 -11.82 33.80
C ALA A 190 23.88 -13.28 33.38
N THR A 191 24.61 -14.13 34.08
CA THR A 191 24.53 -15.57 33.91
C THR A 191 23.44 -16.11 34.81
N VAL A 192 22.82 -17.21 34.37
CA VAL A 192 21.87 -17.94 35.20
C VAL A 192 22.65 -18.72 36.26
N SER A 193 22.51 -18.34 37.53
CA SER A 193 23.15 -19.04 38.65
C SER A 193 22.39 -20.32 39.01
N ALA A 194 21.05 -20.23 39.03
CA ALA A 194 20.17 -21.37 39.24
C ALA A 194 18.84 -21.15 38.51
N LEU A 195 18.12 -22.22 38.20
CA LEU A 195 16.78 -22.14 37.63
C LEU A 195 15.82 -22.87 38.56
N ASN A 196 14.80 -22.16 39.06
CA ASN A 196 13.81 -22.72 39.97
C ASN A 196 12.44 -22.83 39.30
N LEU A 197 11.91 -24.04 39.19
CA LEU A 197 10.63 -24.28 38.53
C LEU A 197 9.67 -24.98 39.51
N PRO A 198 9.22 -24.29 40.57
CA PRO A 198 8.37 -24.90 41.58
C PRO A 198 7.06 -25.39 40.94
N GLY A 199 6.73 -26.65 41.20
CA GLY A 199 5.55 -27.32 40.65
C GLY A 199 5.77 -28.01 39.29
N ALA A 200 6.97 -27.92 38.70
CA ALA A 200 7.32 -28.59 37.45
C ALA A 200 7.69 -30.08 37.63
N ALA A 201 6.72 -30.91 38.00
CA ALA A 201 6.95 -32.33 38.28
C ALA A 201 6.85 -33.23 37.04
N SER A 202 6.15 -32.79 36.00
CA SER A 202 5.75 -33.65 34.87
C SER A 202 6.77 -33.77 33.73
N PHE A 203 7.79 -32.90 33.68
CA PHE A 203 8.86 -32.99 32.69
C PHE A 203 10.23 -33.17 33.37
N PRO A 204 11.13 -33.97 32.77
CA PRO A 204 12.52 -34.03 33.25
C PRO A 204 13.17 -32.66 33.08
N ARG A 205 14.12 -32.37 33.97
CA ARG A 205 14.76 -31.04 34.05
C ARG A 205 15.36 -30.62 32.71
N GLU A 206 15.98 -31.55 31.98
CA GLU A 206 16.59 -31.30 30.67
C GLU A 206 15.57 -30.78 29.65
N ARG A 207 14.36 -31.33 29.65
CA ARG A 207 13.28 -30.89 28.75
C ARG A 207 12.75 -29.51 29.12
N LEU A 208 12.66 -29.20 30.42
CA LEU A 208 12.28 -27.88 30.90
C LEU A 208 13.31 -26.82 30.46
N LEU A 209 14.61 -27.12 30.58
CA LEU A 209 15.71 -26.27 30.13
C LEU A 209 15.65 -26.03 28.61
N GLU A 210 15.42 -27.08 27.82
CA GLU A 210 15.30 -26.98 26.35
C GLU A 210 14.12 -26.07 25.94
N LEU A 211 12.95 -26.25 26.58
CA LEU A 211 11.75 -25.46 26.28
C LEU A 211 11.92 -23.99 26.65
N LEU A 212 12.52 -23.71 27.81
CA LEU A 212 12.79 -22.36 28.30
C LEU A 212 13.95 -21.68 27.56
N GLY A 213 14.82 -22.45 26.90
CA GLY A 213 15.96 -21.94 26.15
C GLY A 213 17.04 -21.31 27.02
N THR A 214 17.13 -21.71 28.29
CA THR A 214 18.09 -21.18 29.27
C THR A 214 18.56 -22.28 30.21
N SER A 215 19.87 -22.34 30.48
CA SER A 215 20.49 -23.27 31.43
C SER A 215 21.37 -22.54 32.45
N PRO A 216 21.63 -23.12 33.63
CA PRO A 216 22.65 -22.60 34.55
C PRO A 216 24.00 -22.44 33.85
N GLY A 217 24.61 -21.26 33.98
CA GLY A 217 25.83 -20.86 33.29
C GLY A 217 25.60 -20.08 31.99
N ASP A 218 24.40 -20.14 31.39
CA ASP A 218 24.11 -19.39 30.16
C ASP A 218 23.91 -17.90 30.45
N PRO A 219 24.28 -17.00 29.51
CA PRO A 219 23.81 -15.61 29.51
C PRO A 219 22.28 -15.56 29.41
N PHE A 220 21.63 -14.88 30.35
CA PHE A 220 20.18 -14.80 30.41
C PHE A 220 19.61 -13.81 29.38
N ASP A 221 18.58 -14.18 28.61
CA ASP A 221 17.86 -13.27 27.70
C ASP A 221 16.36 -13.32 28.04
N PHE A 222 15.80 -12.19 28.51
CA PHE A 222 14.40 -12.11 28.94
C PHE A 222 13.41 -12.39 27.81
N ARG A 223 13.78 -12.12 26.55
CA ARG A 223 12.90 -12.39 25.41
C ARG A 223 12.85 -13.88 25.09
N LYS A 224 14.01 -14.55 25.14
CA LYS A 224 14.07 -16.01 25.00
C LYS A 224 13.29 -16.69 26.12
N TRP A 225 13.37 -16.14 27.33
CA TRP A 225 12.58 -16.59 28.47
C TRP A 225 11.07 -16.47 28.21
N GLU A 226 10.57 -15.29 27.80
CA GLU A 226 9.15 -15.09 27.46
C GLU A 226 8.66 -16.06 26.36
N GLU A 227 9.45 -16.25 25.29
CA GLU A 227 9.15 -17.24 24.25
C GLU A 227 9.19 -18.68 24.78
N GLY A 228 10.13 -18.95 25.68
CA GLY A 228 10.29 -20.23 26.35
C GLY A 228 9.08 -20.58 27.22
N ILE A 229 8.51 -19.60 27.94
CA ILE A 229 7.28 -19.77 28.72
C ILE A 229 6.11 -20.16 27.81
N LYS A 230 5.98 -19.55 26.63
CA LYS A 230 4.95 -19.95 25.64
C LYS A 230 5.14 -21.38 25.16
N LYS A 231 6.37 -21.77 24.80
CA LYS A 231 6.72 -23.15 24.39
C LYS A 231 6.44 -24.14 25.52
N LEU A 232 6.76 -23.77 26.74
CA LEU A 232 6.52 -24.57 27.94
C LEU A 232 5.02 -24.80 28.16
N ARG A 233 4.19 -23.76 28.07
CA ARG A 233 2.73 -23.87 28.16
C ARG A 233 2.16 -24.83 27.11
N VAL A 234 2.57 -24.68 25.86
CA VAL A 234 2.18 -25.57 24.75
C VAL A 234 2.61 -27.02 25.02
N ALA A 235 3.83 -27.23 25.52
CA ALA A 235 4.32 -28.57 25.86
C ALA A 235 3.50 -29.23 26.97
N TYR A 236 3.21 -28.49 28.05
CA TYR A 236 2.36 -28.97 29.15
C TYR A 236 0.96 -29.35 28.66
N LYS A 237 0.32 -28.49 27.84
CA LYS A 237 -0.98 -28.79 27.24
C LYS A 237 -0.93 -30.06 26.39
N LYS A 238 0.11 -30.24 25.57
CA LYS A 238 0.30 -31.47 24.77
C LYS A 238 0.57 -32.72 25.62
N ALA A 239 1.13 -32.58 26.81
CA ALA A 239 1.29 -33.67 27.78
C ALA A 239 0.00 -33.99 28.57
N GLY A 240 -1.09 -33.28 28.32
CA GLY A 240 -2.41 -33.48 28.94
C GLY A 240 -2.77 -32.42 29.99
N PHE A 241 -1.89 -31.48 30.30
CA PHE A 241 -2.13 -30.43 31.31
C PHE A 241 -2.81 -29.20 30.68
N LEU A 242 -4.07 -29.38 30.26
CA LEU A 242 -4.80 -28.39 29.45
C LEU A 242 -5.07 -27.06 30.16
N THR A 243 -5.11 -27.06 31.49
CA THR A 243 -5.38 -25.90 32.34
C THR A 243 -4.13 -25.41 33.07
N VAL A 244 -2.94 -25.73 32.55
CA VAL A 244 -1.66 -25.32 33.15
C VAL A 244 -1.62 -23.81 33.32
N ARG A 245 -1.22 -23.34 34.50
CA ARG A 245 -0.92 -21.93 34.76
C ARG A 245 0.54 -21.76 35.06
N ILE A 246 1.15 -20.77 34.42
CA ILE A 246 2.56 -20.44 34.59
C ILE A 246 2.58 -19.01 35.09
N SER A 247 2.95 -18.81 36.36
CA SER A 247 2.81 -17.52 37.05
C SER A 247 3.95 -17.27 38.04
N GLY A 248 4.03 -16.06 38.58
CA GLY A 248 5.01 -15.74 39.63
C GLY A 248 6.45 -15.74 39.12
N GLU A 249 6.69 -15.11 37.97
CA GLU A 249 8.04 -14.90 37.45
C GLU A 249 8.85 -14.03 38.42
N ASP A 250 9.96 -14.58 38.92
CA ASP A 250 10.95 -13.91 39.76
C ASP A 250 12.35 -14.21 39.21
N PHE A 251 13.33 -13.34 39.46
CA PHE A 251 14.70 -13.49 38.97
C PHE A 251 15.75 -13.35 40.08
N SER A 252 15.32 -13.35 41.35
CA SER A 252 16.17 -13.09 42.52
C SER A 252 16.97 -14.31 43.01
N CYS A 253 18.25 -14.12 43.35
CA CYS A 253 19.11 -15.16 43.96
C CYS A 253 19.41 -14.86 45.44
N GLU A 254 19.40 -15.89 46.29
CA GLU A 254 19.98 -15.83 47.64
C GLU A 254 21.51 -15.80 47.54
N GLY A 255 22.13 -14.61 47.65
CA GLY A 255 23.60 -14.45 47.62
C GLY A 255 24.14 -13.39 46.66
N GLY A 256 23.30 -12.80 45.80
CA GLY A 256 23.60 -11.55 45.08
C GLY A 256 24.45 -11.65 43.80
N GLU A 257 25.01 -12.81 43.45
CA GLU A 257 25.72 -13.00 42.18
C GLU A 257 24.89 -13.82 41.16
N GLY A 258 24.60 -13.19 40.00
CA GLY A 258 23.84 -13.75 38.87
C GLY A 258 22.31 -13.64 38.99
N LEU A 259 21.58 -14.26 38.05
CA LEU A 259 20.12 -14.32 38.04
C LEU A 259 19.62 -15.73 38.35
N CYS A 260 18.53 -15.81 39.11
CA CYS A 260 17.88 -17.08 39.41
C CYS A 260 16.43 -17.03 38.93
N PRO A 261 16.18 -17.23 37.62
CA PRO A 261 14.84 -17.24 37.09
C PRO A 261 14.01 -18.29 37.81
N SER A 262 12.83 -17.89 38.23
CA SER A 262 11.88 -18.68 38.98
C SER A 262 10.51 -18.49 38.35
N VAL A 263 9.82 -19.60 38.06
CA VAL A 263 8.42 -19.52 37.63
C VAL A 263 7.63 -20.67 38.21
N ARG A 264 6.48 -20.36 38.81
CA ARG A 264 5.59 -21.34 39.39
C ARG A 264 4.71 -21.97 38.32
N ILE A 265 4.75 -23.28 38.25
CA ILE A 265 3.93 -24.07 37.34
C ILE A 265 2.84 -24.77 38.16
N GLU A 266 1.60 -24.37 37.94
CA GLU A 266 0.42 -25.10 38.41
C GLU A 266 -0.04 -26.00 37.26
N GLU A 267 0.42 -27.25 37.23
CA GLU A 267 0.17 -28.18 36.12
C GLU A 267 -1.33 -28.44 35.91
N GLY A 268 -2.14 -28.34 36.97
CA GLY A 268 -3.56 -28.66 36.92
C GLY A 268 -3.81 -30.17 36.78
N ARG A 269 -5.04 -30.54 36.42
CA ARG A 269 -5.40 -31.96 36.24
C ARG A 269 -4.94 -32.46 34.88
N ARG A 270 -4.51 -33.72 34.82
CA ARG A 270 -4.17 -34.39 33.56
C ARG A 270 -5.44 -34.79 32.81
N TYR A 271 -5.53 -34.36 31.56
CA TYR A 271 -6.59 -34.70 30.62
C TYR A 271 -6.06 -35.68 29.56
N GLU A 272 -6.84 -36.71 29.30
CA GLU A 272 -6.75 -37.51 28.08
C GLU A 272 -7.83 -37.01 27.13
N VAL A 273 -7.44 -36.56 25.93
CA VAL A 273 -8.39 -36.05 24.95
C VAL A 273 -8.75 -37.15 23.98
N SER A 274 -10.05 -37.45 23.87
CA SER A 274 -10.58 -38.42 22.92
C SER A 274 -11.45 -37.71 21.90
N TRP A 275 -11.06 -37.81 20.63
CA TRP A 275 -11.79 -37.21 19.52
C TRP A 275 -12.64 -38.24 18.83
N ILE A 276 -13.93 -37.95 18.70
CA ILE A 276 -14.86 -38.71 17.87
C ILE A 276 -15.49 -37.74 16.88
N THR A 277 -15.28 -38.00 15.60
CA THR A 277 -15.90 -37.24 14.52
C THR A 277 -16.66 -38.18 13.60
N SER A 278 -17.83 -37.73 13.15
CA SER A 278 -18.64 -38.41 12.14
C SER A 278 -18.52 -37.77 10.75
N GLY A 279 -17.60 -36.81 10.61
CA GLY A 279 -17.44 -35.93 9.45
C GLY A 279 -16.26 -36.25 8.53
N LYS A 280 -16.14 -35.48 7.44
CA LYS A 280 -15.01 -35.49 6.48
C LYS A 280 -13.77 -34.73 6.97
N ILE A 281 -13.90 -33.85 7.97
CA ILE A 281 -12.80 -33.09 8.54
C ILE A 281 -11.96 -34.01 9.44
N SER A 282 -10.65 -34.05 9.18
CA SER A 282 -9.71 -34.86 9.94
C SER A 282 -9.57 -34.36 11.39
N ILE A 283 -9.34 -35.29 12.32
CA ILE A 283 -9.12 -35.00 13.74
C ILE A 283 -8.01 -33.96 13.93
N ALA A 284 -6.89 -34.09 13.22
CA ALA A 284 -5.79 -33.13 13.30
C ALA A 284 -6.20 -31.68 12.98
N LYS A 285 -7.16 -31.47 12.06
CA LYS A 285 -7.67 -30.12 11.76
C LYS A 285 -8.60 -29.60 12.86
N LEU A 286 -9.38 -30.48 13.48
CA LEU A 286 -10.25 -30.14 14.62
C LEU A 286 -9.42 -29.81 15.86
N GLU A 287 -8.33 -30.55 16.10
CA GLU A 287 -7.37 -30.26 17.16
C GLU A 287 -6.76 -28.87 17.00
N ASP A 288 -6.27 -28.55 15.80
CA ASP A 288 -5.71 -27.23 15.50
C ASP A 288 -6.77 -26.12 15.67
N ALA A 289 -7.94 -26.29 15.05
CA ALA A 289 -9.04 -25.33 15.12
C ALA A 289 -9.56 -25.09 16.55
N SER A 290 -9.53 -26.11 17.40
CA SER A 290 -9.94 -25.98 18.80
C SER A 290 -9.02 -25.08 19.62
N GLY A 291 -7.76 -24.92 19.20
CA GLY A 291 -6.73 -24.21 19.97
C GLY A 291 -6.44 -24.84 21.33
N ILE A 292 -6.85 -26.09 21.56
CA ILE A 292 -6.74 -26.78 22.85
C ILE A 292 -5.27 -26.90 23.33
N TYR A 293 -4.33 -26.91 22.37
CA TYR A 293 -2.87 -26.95 22.61
C TYR A 293 -2.17 -25.60 22.35
N GLY A 294 -2.92 -24.51 22.20
CA GLY A 294 -2.40 -23.15 21.96
C GLY A 294 -1.73 -22.52 23.20
N ASP A 295 -1.04 -21.40 23.00
CA ASP A 295 -0.27 -20.70 24.05
C ASP A 295 -1.11 -19.78 24.95
N GLU A 296 -2.43 -19.73 24.75
CA GLU A 296 -3.35 -18.99 25.61
C GLU A 296 -3.62 -19.72 26.93
N GLU A 297 -3.85 -18.98 28.01
CA GLU A 297 -4.23 -19.56 29.30
C GLU A 297 -5.71 -19.94 29.31
N THR A 298 -6.02 -21.10 29.90
CA THR A 298 -7.38 -21.64 29.90
C THR A 298 -7.74 -22.07 31.30
N SER A 299 -8.82 -21.50 31.85
CA SER A 299 -9.33 -21.90 33.16
C SER A 299 -10.12 -23.20 33.05
N GLU A 300 -10.27 -23.92 34.16
CA GLU A 300 -11.03 -25.17 34.22
C GLU A 300 -12.51 -24.98 33.83
N GLY A 301 -13.11 -23.83 34.16
CA GLY A 301 -14.47 -23.47 33.74
C GLY A 301 -14.58 -23.00 32.28
N GLY A 302 -13.51 -22.44 31.72
CA GLY A 302 -13.47 -21.90 30.35
C GLY A 302 -13.15 -22.93 29.27
N LEU A 303 -12.39 -23.98 29.60
CA LEU A 303 -11.87 -24.95 28.63
C LEU A 303 -12.94 -25.55 27.70
N ILE A 304 -14.06 -26.00 28.28
CA ILE A 304 -15.15 -26.62 27.50
C ILE A 304 -15.82 -25.60 26.58
N HIS A 305 -16.10 -24.40 27.11
CA HIS A 305 -16.75 -23.33 26.37
C HIS A 305 -15.87 -22.86 25.20
N ASP A 306 -14.59 -22.57 25.46
CA ASP A 306 -13.69 -22.02 24.46
C ASP A 306 -13.41 -23.01 23.32
N VAL A 307 -13.20 -24.29 23.66
CA VAL A 307 -13.02 -25.35 22.66
C VAL A 307 -14.30 -25.53 21.84
N ARG A 308 -15.47 -25.54 22.48
CA ARG A 308 -16.76 -25.66 21.78
C ARG A 308 -16.98 -24.51 20.81
N GLU A 309 -16.84 -23.26 21.26
CA GLU A 309 -17.11 -22.08 20.44
C GLU A 309 -16.14 -21.97 19.27
N ARG A 310 -14.85 -22.27 19.47
CA ARG A 310 -13.87 -22.31 18.36
C ARG A 310 -14.19 -23.37 17.32
N LEU A 311 -14.57 -24.58 17.77
CA LEU A 311 -14.96 -25.65 16.86
C LEU A 311 -16.25 -25.31 16.10
N LEU A 312 -17.26 -24.74 16.77
CA LEU A 312 -18.49 -24.28 16.13
C LEU A 312 -18.21 -23.15 15.13
N ALA A 313 -17.38 -22.18 15.48
CA ALA A 313 -16.95 -21.11 14.58
C ALA A 313 -16.22 -21.67 13.35
N PHE A 314 -15.28 -22.61 13.55
CA PHE A 314 -14.58 -23.30 12.48
C PHE A 314 -15.54 -24.07 11.56
N TYR A 315 -16.52 -24.79 12.11
CA TYR A 315 -17.53 -25.47 11.30
C TYR A 315 -18.39 -24.48 10.49
N ARG A 316 -18.81 -23.35 11.09
CA ARG A 316 -19.53 -22.28 10.38
C ARG A 316 -18.71 -21.70 9.23
N GLU A 317 -17.41 -21.47 9.45
CA GLU A 317 -16.47 -21.03 8.40
C GLU A 317 -16.37 -22.04 7.25
N LYS A 318 -16.51 -23.34 7.54
CA LYS A 318 -16.53 -24.41 6.52
C LYS A 318 -17.92 -24.69 5.93
N ASP A 319 -18.85 -23.74 6.05
CA ASP A 319 -20.25 -23.81 5.59
C ASP A 319 -21.15 -24.81 6.36
N PHE A 320 -20.69 -25.41 7.46
CA PHE A 320 -21.42 -26.40 8.28
C PHE A 320 -22.22 -25.74 9.41
N LEU A 321 -23.36 -25.15 9.06
CA LEU A 321 -24.15 -24.31 9.98
C LEU A 321 -24.94 -25.09 11.04
N LYS A 322 -25.12 -26.40 10.88
CA LYS A 322 -25.77 -27.29 11.86
C LYS A 322 -24.78 -28.24 12.53
N ALA A 323 -23.51 -27.86 12.59
CA ALA A 323 -22.54 -28.62 13.34
C ALA A 323 -22.90 -28.66 14.82
N ASP A 324 -22.69 -29.82 15.43
CA ASP A 324 -22.91 -30.07 16.85
C ASP A 324 -21.60 -30.51 17.49
N VAL A 325 -21.27 -29.90 18.62
CA VAL A 325 -20.01 -30.12 19.35
C VAL A 325 -20.36 -30.43 20.80
N ASN A 326 -20.37 -31.72 21.11
CA ASN A 326 -20.60 -32.21 22.46
C ASN A 326 -19.26 -32.53 23.12
N ILE A 327 -19.03 -31.95 24.29
CA ILE A 327 -17.80 -32.13 25.05
C ILE A 327 -18.18 -32.66 26.41
N LEU A 328 -17.74 -33.88 26.72
CA LEU A 328 -18.00 -34.55 27.99
C LEU A 328 -16.69 -34.71 28.76
N VAL A 329 -16.73 -34.38 30.04
CA VAL A 329 -15.60 -34.61 30.96
C VAL A 329 -16.01 -35.69 31.95
N THR A 330 -15.27 -36.80 31.96
CA THR A 330 -15.47 -37.88 32.93
C THR A 330 -14.19 -38.13 33.71
N GLU A 331 -14.31 -38.33 35.02
CA GLU A 331 -13.18 -38.67 35.89
C GLU A 331 -12.84 -40.16 35.74
N LYS A 332 -11.56 -40.48 35.57
CA LYS A 332 -11.05 -41.85 35.49
C LYS A 332 -10.62 -42.33 36.88
N ALA A 333 -10.56 -43.65 37.06
CA ALA A 333 -10.19 -44.28 38.32
C ALA A 333 -8.76 -43.95 38.80
N ASP A 334 -7.88 -43.50 37.89
CA ASP A 334 -6.51 -43.07 38.16
C ASP A 334 -6.39 -41.57 38.52
N GLY A 335 -7.51 -40.85 38.60
CA GLY A 335 -7.56 -39.41 38.88
C GLY A 335 -7.33 -38.51 37.66
N ALA A 336 -7.05 -39.06 36.47
CA ALA A 336 -7.06 -38.31 35.23
C ALA A 336 -8.50 -38.01 34.77
N ARG A 337 -8.68 -37.02 33.90
CA ARG A 337 -9.98 -36.73 33.27
C ARG A 337 -9.95 -37.13 31.80
N LEU A 338 -10.99 -37.79 31.33
CA LEU A 338 -11.22 -37.99 29.90
C LEU A 338 -12.04 -36.80 29.37
N LEU A 339 -11.46 -36.01 28.47
CA LEU A 339 -12.15 -34.99 27.71
C LEU A 339 -12.57 -35.61 26.37
N LYS A 340 -13.82 -36.05 26.28
CA LYS A 340 -14.39 -36.65 25.08
C LYS A 340 -15.02 -35.55 24.23
N VAL A 341 -14.39 -35.23 23.10
CA VAL A 341 -14.87 -34.25 22.13
C VAL A 341 -15.55 -34.99 20.98
N GLU A 342 -16.88 -34.97 20.99
CA GLU A 342 -17.73 -35.56 19.95
C GLU A 342 -18.21 -34.46 19.02
N THR A 343 -17.88 -34.58 17.73
CA THR A 343 -18.30 -33.61 16.72
C THR A 343 -19.13 -34.27 15.63
N ARG A 344 -20.18 -33.55 15.22
CA ARG A 344 -21.01 -33.88 14.06
C ARG A 344 -21.01 -32.69 13.14
N GLU A 345 -20.55 -32.88 11.91
CA GLU A 345 -20.49 -31.83 10.88
C GLU A 345 -21.86 -31.21 10.58
N GLY A 346 -22.94 -31.97 10.73
CA GLY A 346 -24.26 -31.52 10.31
C GLY A 346 -24.33 -31.33 8.79
N VAL A 347 -25.30 -30.51 8.34
CA VAL A 347 -25.53 -30.24 6.91
C VAL A 347 -25.09 -28.83 6.54
N ALA A 348 -24.49 -28.69 5.36
CA ALA A 348 -24.16 -27.38 4.82
C ALA A 348 -25.46 -26.64 4.42
N GLY A 349 -25.55 -25.36 4.78
CA GLY A 349 -26.71 -24.52 4.49
C GLY A 349 -26.70 -23.99 3.06
N TRP A 350 -27.83 -24.06 2.37
CA TRP A 350 -28.03 -23.35 1.11
C TRP A 350 -29.34 -22.59 1.13
N LEU A 351 -29.32 -21.40 0.53
CA LEU A 351 -30.49 -20.56 0.40
C LEU A 351 -31.44 -21.16 -0.63
N LYS A 352 -32.53 -21.74 -0.15
CA LYS A 352 -33.60 -22.32 -0.95
C LYS A 352 -34.52 -21.23 -1.50
N LYS A 353 -34.90 -20.29 -0.64
CA LYS A 353 -35.79 -19.20 -1.01
C LYS A 353 -35.57 -17.96 -0.14
N VAL A 354 -35.67 -16.77 -0.74
CA VAL A 354 -35.79 -15.49 -0.03
C VAL A 354 -37.18 -14.94 -0.26
N ARG A 355 -37.86 -14.58 0.82
CA ARG A 355 -39.17 -13.90 0.81
C ARG A 355 -39.02 -12.53 1.45
N PHE A 356 -39.80 -11.58 0.96
CA PHE A 356 -39.90 -10.26 1.53
C PHE A 356 -41.34 -10.04 1.98
N GLU A 357 -41.51 -9.53 3.18
CA GLU A 357 -42.81 -9.13 3.71
C GLU A 357 -42.76 -7.67 4.13
N GLY A 358 -43.85 -6.94 3.94
CA GLY A 358 -43.95 -5.52 4.26
C GLY A 358 -43.41 -4.56 3.20
N ASN A 359 -42.82 -5.07 2.10
CA ASN A 359 -42.42 -4.26 0.95
C ASN A 359 -43.65 -3.85 0.09
N ARG A 360 -44.07 -2.59 0.19
CA ARG A 360 -45.18 -2.02 -0.58
C ARG A 360 -44.69 -1.14 -1.73
N ASN A 361 -43.55 -0.47 -1.56
CA ASN A 361 -43.03 0.51 -2.51
C ASN A 361 -42.00 -0.07 -3.49
N PHE A 362 -41.32 -1.17 -3.13
CA PHE A 362 -40.39 -1.86 -4.03
C PHE A 362 -40.85 -3.29 -4.35
N PRO A 363 -40.82 -3.68 -5.64
CA PRO A 363 -41.10 -5.07 -6.01
C PRO A 363 -39.97 -5.98 -5.52
N GLU A 364 -40.30 -7.21 -5.13
CA GLU A 364 -39.32 -8.20 -4.64
C GLU A 364 -38.14 -8.40 -5.61
N LYS A 365 -38.39 -8.28 -6.92
CA LYS A 365 -37.34 -8.38 -7.95
C LYS A 365 -36.28 -7.28 -7.81
N LYS A 366 -36.64 -6.07 -7.39
CA LYS A 366 -35.70 -4.96 -7.15
C LYS A 366 -34.88 -5.25 -5.89
N LEU A 367 -35.53 -5.68 -4.81
CA LEU A 367 -34.86 -6.04 -3.55
C LEU A 367 -33.86 -7.20 -3.76
N ARG A 368 -34.30 -8.27 -4.41
CA ARG A 368 -33.45 -9.41 -4.74
C ARG A 368 -32.25 -9.08 -5.61
N LYS A 369 -32.37 -8.09 -6.51
CA LYS A 369 -31.25 -7.61 -7.34
C LYS A 369 -30.23 -6.79 -6.55
N GLN A 370 -30.62 -6.23 -5.41
CA GLN A 370 -29.73 -5.48 -4.53
C GLN A 370 -28.83 -6.42 -3.71
N MET A 371 -29.27 -7.67 -3.51
CA MET A 371 -28.56 -8.70 -2.76
C MET A 371 -27.47 -9.38 -3.61
N THR A 372 -26.38 -9.74 -2.95
CA THR A 372 -25.28 -10.55 -3.45
C THR A 372 -25.57 -12.04 -3.30
N THR A 373 -26.28 -12.43 -2.24
CA THR A 373 -26.66 -13.81 -1.96
C THR A 373 -27.72 -14.28 -2.95
N GLU A 374 -27.60 -15.54 -3.41
CA GLU A 374 -28.48 -16.10 -4.44
C GLU A 374 -29.25 -17.30 -3.92
N GLU A 375 -30.46 -17.52 -4.45
CA GLU A 375 -31.14 -18.79 -4.28
C GLU A 375 -30.44 -19.89 -5.09
N ARG A 376 -30.46 -21.11 -4.55
CA ARG A 376 -29.89 -22.29 -5.19
C ARG A 376 -30.64 -22.60 -6.51
N GLY A 377 -30.02 -22.25 -7.63
CA GLY A 377 -30.52 -22.56 -8.97
C GLY A 377 -30.15 -23.97 -9.46
N PHE A 378 -30.63 -24.32 -10.66
CA PHE A 378 -30.40 -25.63 -11.30
C PHE A 378 -28.91 -25.97 -11.48
N PHE A 379 -28.07 -24.98 -11.82
CA PHE A 379 -26.62 -25.15 -12.03
C PHE A 379 -25.76 -25.01 -10.76
N ALA A 380 -26.37 -25.00 -9.57
CA ALA A 380 -25.67 -24.85 -8.30
C ALA A 380 -24.55 -25.88 -8.03
N PRO A 381 -24.67 -27.18 -8.41
CA PRO A 381 -23.58 -28.15 -8.23
C PRO A 381 -22.28 -27.75 -8.95
N ILE A 382 -22.39 -26.99 -10.04
CA ILE A 382 -21.26 -26.61 -10.90
C ILE A 382 -20.73 -25.23 -10.52
N THR A 383 -21.63 -24.28 -10.25
CA THR A 383 -21.30 -22.87 -9.99
C THR A 383 -21.06 -22.56 -8.51
N GLY A 384 -21.62 -23.35 -7.60
CA GLY A 384 -21.64 -23.05 -6.16
C GLY A 384 -22.63 -21.96 -5.75
N SER A 385 -23.46 -21.49 -6.68
CA SER A 385 -24.54 -20.55 -6.37
C SER A 385 -25.51 -21.15 -5.35
N GLY A 386 -26.02 -20.35 -4.42
CA GLY A 386 -26.99 -20.82 -3.43
C GLY A 386 -26.41 -21.18 -2.07
N LYS A 387 -25.09 -21.21 -1.88
CA LYS A 387 -24.51 -21.39 -0.55
C LYS A 387 -24.92 -20.23 0.37
N TYR A 388 -25.31 -20.54 1.60
CA TYR A 388 -25.61 -19.51 2.59
C TYR A 388 -24.35 -19.17 3.39
N ARG A 389 -23.95 -17.90 3.35
CA ARG A 389 -22.89 -17.35 4.21
C ARG A 389 -23.46 -16.23 5.04
N GLU A 390 -23.23 -16.29 6.34
CA GLU A 390 -23.82 -15.34 7.28
C GLU A 390 -23.29 -13.92 7.08
N GLU A 391 -22.01 -13.76 6.76
CA GLU A 391 -21.38 -12.47 6.46
C GLU A 391 -21.99 -11.81 5.21
N GLU A 392 -22.01 -12.52 4.07
CA GLU A 392 -22.65 -12.04 2.82
C GLU A 392 -24.14 -11.73 3.04
N TRP A 393 -24.82 -12.52 3.86
CA TRP A 393 -26.23 -12.29 4.19
C TRP A 393 -26.43 -11.00 5.00
N ASN A 394 -25.59 -10.75 6.01
CA ASN A 394 -25.68 -9.53 6.82
C ASN A 394 -25.40 -8.27 5.99
N GLU A 395 -24.40 -8.32 5.11
CA GLU A 395 -24.13 -7.24 4.15
C GLU A 395 -25.35 -6.99 3.24
N ASP A 396 -26.04 -8.04 2.81
CA ASP A 396 -27.25 -7.90 2.01
C ASP A 396 -28.41 -7.23 2.78
N LEU A 397 -28.59 -7.56 4.06
CA LEU A 397 -29.60 -6.92 4.91
C LEU A 397 -29.33 -5.42 5.06
N GLU A 398 -28.06 -5.04 5.27
CA GLU A 398 -27.64 -3.63 5.31
C GLU A 398 -27.85 -2.95 3.96
N ALA A 399 -27.48 -3.59 2.84
CA ALA A 399 -27.67 -3.06 1.50
C ALA A 399 -29.14 -2.84 1.14
N LEU A 400 -30.03 -3.72 1.61
CA LEU A 400 -31.48 -3.57 1.45
C LEU A 400 -32.01 -2.36 2.21
N ILE A 401 -31.65 -2.18 3.48
CA ILE A 401 -32.05 -1.00 4.25
C ILE A 401 -31.46 0.28 3.67
N GLY A 402 -30.20 0.23 3.23
CA GLY A 402 -29.55 1.32 2.53
C GLY A 402 -30.29 1.74 1.25
N LEU A 403 -30.85 0.78 0.48
CA LEU A 403 -31.69 1.09 -0.68
C LEU A 403 -32.97 1.86 -0.29
N TYR A 404 -33.65 1.46 0.79
CA TYR A 404 -34.84 2.17 1.28
C TYR A 404 -34.49 3.58 1.77
N GLN A 405 -33.47 3.69 2.62
CA GLN A 405 -33.01 4.95 3.19
C GLN A 405 -32.54 5.93 2.11
N LYS A 406 -31.90 5.44 1.04
CA LYS A 406 -31.51 6.23 -0.14
C LYS A 406 -32.70 6.79 -0.93
N GLU A 407 -33.86 6.14 -0.85
CA GLU A 407 -35.06 6.51 -1.61
C GLU A 407 -36.06 7.35 -0.80
N GLY A 408 -35.70 7.77 0.42
CA GLY A 408 -36.51 8.63 1.29
C GLY A 408 -37.14 7.95 2.50
N PHE A 409 -36.99 6.63 2.64
CA PHE A 409 -37.55 5.86 3.75
C PHE A 409 -36.59 5.84 4.93
N VAL A 410 -36.46 6.97 5.61
CA VAL A 410 -35.42 7.20 6.64
C VAL A 410 -35.53 6.23 7.82
N ARG A 411 -36.77 5.89 8.20
CA ARG A 411 -37.05 4.99 9.33
C ARG A 411 -37.21 3.53 8.89
N ALA A 412 -36.81 3.20 7.66
CA ALA A 412 -36.88 1.83 7.19
C ALA A 412 -36.01 0.93 8.06
N ARG A 413 -36.58 -0.20 8.49
CA ARG A 413 -35.88 -1.20 9.30
C ARG A 413 -36.36 -2.60 8.98
N ILE A 414 -35.46 -3.57 9.16
CA ILE A 414 -35.81 -4.98 9.17
C ILE A 414 -36.26 -5.29 10.60
N THR A 415 -37.52 -5.67 10.77
CA THR A 415 -38.09 -5.95 12.10
C THR A 415 -37.80 -7.38 12.55
N ALA A 416 -37.69 -8.31 11.61
CA ALA A 416 -37.38 -9.71 11.85
C ALA A 416 -36.82 -10.35 10.57
N VAL A 417 -35.96 -11.36 10.76
CA VAL A 417 -35.57 -12.30 9.71
C VAL A 417 -35.92 -13.69 10.21
N ASP A 418 -36.98 -14.27 9.66
CA ASP A 418 -37.39 -15.62 10.02
C ASP A 418 -36.60 -16.64 9.20
N ASN A 419 -35.99 -17.61 9.90
CA ASN A 419 -35.14 -18.63 9.30
C ASN A 419 -35.80 -20.01 9.41
N GLU A 420 -36.28 -20.55 8.29
CA GLU A 420 -36.87 -21.88 8.19
C GLU A 420 -35.92 -22.89 7.54
N TRP A 421 -35.62 -23.96 8.26
CA TRP A 421 -34.78 -25.06 7.78
C TRP A 421 -35.64 -26.26 7.37
N ASP A 422 -35.37 -26.83 6.20
CA ASP A 422 -36.06 -28.06 5.75
C ASP A 422 -35.41 -29.37 6.23
N GLY A 423 -34.49 -29.27 7.20
CA GLY A 423 -33.75 -30.40 7.80
C GLY A 423 -32.68 -31.02 6.90
N ARG A 424 -32.72 -30.78 5.58
CA ARG A 424 -31.73 -31.29 4.61
C ARG A 424 -30.64 -30.28 4.29
N GLY A 425 -30.73 -29.06 4.80
CA GLY A 425 -29.80 -27.95 4.58
C GLY A 425 -30.40 -26.80 3.76
N GLY A 426 -31.64 -26.93 3.28
CA GLY A 426 -32.34 -25.86 2.58
C GLY A 426 -32.89 -24.82 3.56
N ILE A 427 -32.48 -23.57 3.37
CA ILE A 427 -32.82 -22.42 4.22
C ILE A 427 -33.81 -21.53 3.46
N THR A 428 -34.98 -21.27 4.04
CA THR A 428 -35.88 -20.21 3.57
C THR A 428 -35.76 -19.03 4.52
N GLN A 429 -35.32 -17.90 4.01
CA GLN A 429 -35.22 -16.65 4.77
C GLN A 429 -36.38 -15.73 4.42
N THR A 430 -37.14 -15.31 5.42
CA THR A 430 -38.23 -14.33 5.26
C THR A 430 -37.82 -13.04 5.95
N ILE A 431 -37.56 -12.01 5.14
CA ILE A 431 -37.14 -10.69 5.61
C ILE A 431 -38.40 -9.82 5.78
N ARG A 432 -38.72 -9.46 7.02
CA ARG A 432 -39.83 -8.55 7.33
C ARG A 432 -39.32 -7.12 7.41
N ILE A 433 -39.83 -6.28 6.51
CA ILE A 433 -39.41 -4.88 6.34
C ILE A 433 -40.55 -3.96 6.77
N GLU A 434 -40.24 -3.03 7.66
CA GLU A 434 -41.08 -1.87 7.94
C GLU A 434 -40.50 -0.69 7.16
N GLU A 435 -41.14 -0.30 6.05
CA GLU A 435 -40.62 0.76 5.17
C GLU A 435 -40.65 2.14 5.85
N GLY A 436 -41.66 2.40 6.67
CA GLY A 436 -41.88 3.72 7.27
C GLY A 436 -42.34 4.79 6.27
N VAL A 437 -42.33 6.05 6.71
CA VAL A 437 -42.74 7.20 5.89
C VAL A 437 -41.63 7.58 4.90
N ARG A 438 -42.03 7.91 3.68
CA ARG A 438 -41.14 8.40 2.62
C ARG A 438 -41.09 9.93 2.63
N TYR A 439 -39.98 10.51 3.06
CA TYR A 439 -39.86 11.97 3.21
C TYR A 439 -39.38 12.65 1.93
N ARG A 440 -40.11 13.70 1.52
CA ARG A 440 -39.67 14.63 0.46
C ARG A 440 -38.89 15.80 1.07
N LEU A 441 -37.74 16.11 0.50
CA LEU A 441 -36.87 17.19 0.95
C LEU A 441 -37.48 18.53 0.57
N ARG A 442 -37.98 19.28 1.56
CA ARG A 442 -38.59 20.60 1.37
C ARG A 442 -37.53 21.67 1.15
N GLU A 443 -36.50 21.67 1.98
CA GLU A 443 -35.50 22.72 2.03
C GLU A 443 -34.15 22.19 2.55
N ILE A 444 -33.05 22.72 2.02
CA ILE A 444 -31.69 22.54 2.54
C ILE A 444 -31.18 23.88 3.04
N ARG A 445 -30.88 23.95 4.33
CA ARG A 445 -30.41 25.14 5.04
C ARG A 445 -28.94 25.00 5.39
N PHE A 446 -28.16 25.99 5.03
CA PHE A 446 -26.78 26.15 5.49
C PHE A 446 -26.75 27.25 6.54
N ARG A 447 -26.02 27.03 7.63
CA ARG A 447 -25.76 28.02 8.68
C ARG A 447 -24.25 28.12 8.90
N GLY A 448 -23.74 29.35 9.04
CA GLY A 448 -22.31 29.61 9.20
C GLY A 448 -21.49 29.56 7.91
N ASN A 449 -22.14 29.63 6.74
CA ASN A 449 -21.47 29.69 5.43
C ASN A 449 -21.12 31.12 5.01
N ASP A 450 -20.30 31.82 5.78
CA ASP A 450 -19.98 33.24 5.54
C ASP A 450 -19.11 33.44 4.29
N HIS A 451 -18.27 32.45 3.95
CA HIS A 451 -17.33 32.56 2.83
C HIS A 451 -17.80 31.93 1.51
N PHE A 452 -18.84 31.09 1.52
CA PHE A 452 -19.38 30.46 0.33
C PHE A 452 -20.88 30.70 0.17
N LEU A 453 -21.30 30.93 -1.08
CA LEU A 453 -22.71 31.12 -1.39
C LEU A 453 -23.46 29.79 -1.25
N ARG A 454 -24.71 29.86 -0.77
CA ARG A 454 -25.61 28.70 -0.69
C ARG A 454 -25.68 27.90 -2.00
N GLN A 455 -25.75 28.59 -3.14
CA GLN A 455 -25.84 27.94 -4.45
C GLN A 455 -24.58 27.12 -4.80
N GLU A 456 -23.41 27.57 -4.34
CA GLU A 456 -22.14 26.86 -4.54
C GLU A 456 -22.12 25.56 -3.74
N LEU A 457 -22.53 25.62 -2.46
CA LEU A 457 -22.59 24.43 -1.59
C LEU A 457 -23.66 23.44 -2.05
N LEU A 458 -24.82 23.93 -2.51
CA LEU A 458 -25.87 23.09 -3.10
C LEU A 458 -25.38 22.30 -4.32
N ALA A 459 -24.50 22.89 -5.14
CA ALA A 459 -23.96 22.21 -6.31
C ALA A 459 -23.00 21.06 -5.95
N ARG A 460 -22.44 21.04 -4.72
CA ARG A 460 -21.49 20.02 -4.24
C ARG A 460 -22.14 18.78 -3.65
N ILE A 461 -23.33 18.93 -3.08
CA ILE A 461 -24.07 17.83 -2.44
C ILE A 461 -24.91 17.05 -3.47
N GLY A 462 -25.33 15.83 -3.12
CA GLY A 462 -26.19 14.97 -3.92
C GLY A 462 -27.69 15.18 -3.67
N ASN A 463 -28.09 15.49 -2.43
CA ASN A 463 -29.49 15.77 -2.11
C ASN A 463 -30.01 17.03 -2.82
N ARG A 464 -31.29 17.00 -3.24
CA ARG A 464 -31.94 18.10 -3.99
C ARG A 464 -33.32 18.40 -3.43
N GLU A 465 -33.60 19.69 -3.28
CA GLU A 465 -34.93 20.18 -2.86
C GLU A 465 -36.01 19.71 -3.85
N GLY A 466 -37.16 19.31 -3.33
CA GLY A 466 -38.27 18.71 -4.08
C GLY A 466 -38.11 17.22 -4.40
N LYS A 467 -36.93 16.62 -4.21
CA LYS A 467 -36.71 15.16 -4.36
C LYS A 467 -36.91 14.43 -3.03
N PHE A 468 -36.93 13.10 -3.06
CA PHE A 468 -36.91 12.31 -1.83
C PHE A 468 -35.53 12.38 -1.19
N VAL A 469 -35.49 12.32 0.14
CA VAL A 469 -34.24 12.39 0.91
C VAL A 469 -33.37 11.17 0.65
N ASP A 470 -32.12 11.35 0.22
CA ASP A 470 -31.10 10.30 0.28
C ASP A 470 -30.44 10.35 1.66
N TYR A 471 -30.98 9.57 2.61
CA TYR A 471 -30.51 9.57 4.00
C TYR A 471 -29.08 9.01 4.13
N VAL A 472 -28.77 7.93 3.39
CA VAL A 472 -27.41 7.36 3.32
C VAL A 472 -26.44 8.35 2.67
N GLY A 473 -26.94 9.21 1.79
CA GLY A 473 -26.19 10.29 1.16
C GLY A 473 -25.91 11.50 2.06
N LEU A 474 -26.52 11.64 3.24
CA LEU A 474 -26.31 12.82 4.09
C LEU A 474 -24.88 12.93 4.60
N ASP A 475 -24.25 11.82 5.00
CA ASP A 475 -22.85 11.82 5.40
C ASP A 475 -21.92 12.17 4.23
N ARG A 476 -22.28 11.72 3.01
CA ARG A 476 -21.55 12.07 1.79
C ARG A 476 -21.69 13.57 1.49
N ASP A 477 -22.88 14.12 1.70
CA ASP A 477 -23.15 15.55 1.51
C ASP A 477 -22.42 16.40 2.54
N GLN A 478 -22.40 15.97 3.81
CA GLN A 478 -21.58 16.57 4.87
C GLN A 478 -20.11 16.59 4.46
N GLY A 479 -19.57 15.43 4.07
CA GLY A 479 -18.17 15.30 3.63
C GLY A 479 -17.87 16.09 2.34
N ALA A 480 -18.83 16.26 1.44
CA ALA A 480 -18.67 17.06 0.23
C ALA A 480 -18.55 18.56 0.54
N VAL A 481 -19.35 19.05 1.48
CA VAL A 481 -19.27 20.43 1.99
C VAL A 481 -17.95 20.61 2.75
N GLU A 482 -17.66 19.74 3.72
CA GLU A 482 -16.43 19.78 4.50
C GLU A 482 -15.19 19.74 3.60
N GLY A 483 -15.16 18.83 2.63
CA GLY A 483 -14.10 18.71 1.64
C GLY A 483 -13.92 19.97 0.80
N HIS A 484 -15.01 20.62 0.34
CA HIS A 484 -14.93 21.89 -0.41
C HIS A 484 -14.29 23.02 0.41
N TYR A 485 -14.62 23.12 1.69
CA TYR A 485 -13.99 24.06 2.62
C TYR A 485 -12.52 23.74 2.86
N ARG A 486 -12.18 22.48 3.17
CA ARG A 486 -10.80 22.06 3.40
C ARG A 486 -9.92 22.21 2.16
N ASP A 487 -10.46 21.97 0.97
CA ASP A 487 -9.79 22.18 -0.31
C ASP A 487 -9.52 23.67 -0.59
N SER A 488 -10.32 24.56 -0.02
CA SER A 488 -10.16 26.00 -0.14
C SER A 488 -9.24 26.61 0.92
N GLY A 489 -8.76 25.81 1.88
CA GLY A 489 -7.81 26.18 2.93
C GLY A 489 -8.39 26.26 4.35
N TYR A 490 -9.67 25.93 4.57
CA TYR A 490 -10.29 25.93 5.90
C TYR A 490 -10.05 24.59 6.60
N LEU A 491 -8.86 24.41 7.19
CA LEU A 491 -8.40 23.12 7.71
C LEU A 491 -8.97 22.74 9.09
N ASP A 492 -9.70 23.64 9.74
CA ASP A 492 -10.37 23.44 11.04
C ASP A 492 -11.89 23.46 10.91
N VAL A 493 -12.41 23.43 9.68
CA VAL A 493 -13.85 23.43 9.44
C VAL A 493 -14.52 22.25 10.13
N ARG A 494 -15.67 22.51 10.75
CA ARG A 494 -16.57 21.47 11.26
C ARG A 494 -17.92 21.61 10.58
N VAL A 495 -18.44 20.50 10.09
CA VAL A 495 -19.74 20.44 9.44
C VAL A 495 -20.58 19.40 10.14
N GLU A 496 -21.77 19.79 10.61
CA GLU A 496 -22.75 18.88 11.18
C GLU A 496 -24.02 18.89 10.36
N THR A 497 -24.49 17.72 9.93
CA THR A 497 -25.74 17.58 9.19
C THR A 497 -26.83 16.98 10.06
N ARG A 498 -27.99 17.62 10.08
CA ARG A 498 -29.17 17.17 10.84
C ARG A 498 -30.38 17.13 9.93
N LEU A 499 -31.12 16.03 10.00
CA LEU A 499 -32.41 15.92 9.33
C LEU A 499 -33.54 16.34 10.29
N LEU A 500 -34.28 17.37 9.90
CA LEU A 500 -35.41 17.91 10.65
C LEU A 500 -36.71 17.45 10.01
N PHE A 501 -37.48 16.62 10.70
CA PHE A 501 -38.78 16.16 10.24
C PHE A 501 -39.85 17.21 10.53
N ASP A 502 -40.72 17.50 9.55
CA ASP A 502 -41.88 18.35 9.79
C ASP A 502 -42.97 17.50 10.47
N GLU A 503 -43.41 17.87 11.68
CA GLU A 503 -44.43 17.10 12.41
C GLU A 503 -45.73 16.95 11.61
N GLY A 504 -46.21 15.71 11.50
CA GLY A 504 -47.45 15.36 10.78
C GLY A 504 -47.39 15.51 9.25
N LYS A 505 -46.21 15.73 8.65
CA LYS A 505 -46.04 15.87 7.19
C LYS A 505 -45.01 14.87 6.67
N ASP A 506 -45.19 14.43 5.42
CA ASP A 506 -44.23 13.58 4.69
C ASP A 506 -43.07 14.41 4.10
N THR A 507 -42.65 15.46 4.82
CA THR A 507 -41.59 16.37 4.41
C THR A 507 -40.52 16.51 5.49
N ALA A 508 -39.29 16.75 5.06
CA ALA A 508 -38.17 17.01 5.94
C ALA A 508 -37.31 18.16 5.39
N ALA A 509 -36.57 18.81 6.27
CA ALA A 509 -35.54 19.77 5.92
C ALA A 509 -34.18 19.24 6.37
N VAL A 510 -33.14 19.48 5.58
CA VAL A 510 -31.76 19.18 5.97
C VAL A 510 -31.12 20.49 6.43
N GLN A 511 -30.62 20.50 7.66
CA GLN A 511 -29.83 21.60 8.20
C GLN A 511 -28.37 21.19 8.26
N ILE A 512 -27.50 21.98 7.64
CA ILE A 512 -26.05 21.81 7.62
C ILE A 512 -25.46 23.01 8.37
N ASP A 513 -24.99 22.76 9.59
CA ASP A 513 -24.35 23.76 10.44
C ASP A 513 -22.83 23.71 10.21
N ILE A 514 -22.21 24.86 9.91
CA ILE A 514 -20.80 24.98 9.51
C ILE A 514 -20.08 25.93 10.48
N GLU A 515 -18.98 25.46 11.07
CA GLU A 515 -18.01 26.29 11.78
C GLU A 515 -16.75 26.38 10.91
N GLU A 516 -16.56 27.47 10.17
CA GLU A 516 -15.53 27.53 9.10
C GLU A 516 -14.08 27.55 9.62
N GLY A 517 -13.83 28.25 10.73
CA GLY A 517 -12.48 28.48 11.24
C GLY A 517 -11.63 29.41 10.35
N PRO A 518 -10.33 29.60 10.66
CA PRO A 518 -9.44 30.42 9.85
C PRO A 518 -9.04 29.75 8.54
N ARG A 519 -8.81 30.57 7.50
CA ARG A 519 -8.30 30.11 6.21
C ARG A 519 -6.77 30.07 6.22
N TYR A 520 -6.19 28.91 5.93
CA TYR A 520 -4.75 28.69 5.90
C TYR A 520 -4.15 28.84 4.49
N ARG A 521 -2.97 29.44 4.44
CA ARG A 521 -2.05 29.47 3.29
C ARG A 521 -0.82 28.62 3.59
N LEU A 522 -0.23 28.04 2.56
CA LEU A 522 0.97 27.21 2.66
C LEU A 522 2.17 28.06 3.07
N GLY A 523 2.85 27.65 4.13
CA GLY A 523 4.12 28.21 4.57
C GLY A 523 5.30 27.37 4.10
N LYS A 524 6.23 27.09 5.01
CA LYS A 524 7.45 26.33 4.72
C LYS A 524 7.16 24.83 4.62
N VAL A 525 7.89 24.15 3.73
CA VAL A 525 7.90 22.70 3.62
C VAL A 525 9.24 22.17 4.12
N VAL A 526 9.21 21.36 5.17
CA VAL A 526 10.39 20.72 5.77
C VAL A 526 10.32 19.24 5.48
N ILE A 527 11.36 18.68 4.86
CA ILE A 527 11.44 17.25 4.53
C ILE A 527 12.37 16.55 5.53
N HIS A 528 11.94 15.40 6.03
CA HIS A 528 12.71 14.58 6.96
C HIS A 528 12.70 13.11 6.52
N GLY A 529 13.81 12.40 6.73
CA GLY A 529 13.91 10.95 6.50
C GLY A 529 14.40 10.51 5.11
N ASN A 530 14.73 11.46 4.22
CA ASN A 530 15.42 11.20 2.95
C ASN A 530 16.94 11.16 3.16
N LEU A 531 17.49 9.98 3.46
CA LEU A 531 18.91 9.81 3.77
C LEU A 531 19.77 9.66 2.52
N LEU A 532 19.27 8.90 1.55
CA LEU A 532 19.97 8.58 0.30
C LEU A 532 19.35 9.30 -0.90
N THR A 533 18.08 9.66 -0.81
CA THR A 533 17.34 10.33 -1.88
C THR A 533 17.42 11.85 -1.73
N ASP A 534 17.76 12.52 -2.81
CA ASP A 534 17.84 13.98 -2.86
C ASP A 534 16.44 14.60 -2.60
N PRO A 535 16.32 15.63 -1.74
CA PRO A 535 15.05 16.31 -1.46
C PRO A 535 14.33 16.81 -2.72
N VAL A 536 15.07 17.09 -3.81
CA VAL A 536 14.49 17.51 -5.10
C VAL A 536 13.48 16.50 -5.62
N VAL A 537 13.66 15.20 -5.32
CA VAL A 537 12.75 14.13 -5.74
C VAL A 537 11.37 14.31 -5.13
N VAL A 538 11.29 14.80 -3.90
CA VAL A 538 10.03 15.05 -3.19
C VAL A 538 9.41 16.36 -3.67
N LEU A 539 10.23 17.42 -3.73
CA LEU A 539 9.77 18.78 -4.04
C LEU A 539 9.27 18.94 -5.49
N ARG A 540 9.73 18.09 -6.42
CA ARG A 540 9.31 18.15 -7.83
C ARG A 540 7.98 17.43 -8.12
N GLU A 541 7.47 16.61 -7.20
CA GLU A 541 6.28 15.78 -7.46
C GLU A 541 4.99 16.59 -7.60
N VAL A 542 4.79 17.56 -6.70
CA VAL A 542 3.70 18.55 -6.78
C VAL A 542 4.26 19.89 -6.28
N ARG A 543 4.00 20.96 -7.04
CA ARG A 543 4.48 22.30 -6.70
C ARG A 543 3.67 22.86 -5.53
N ILE A 544 4.24 22.79 -4.33
CA ILE A 544 3.74 23.51 -3.17
C ILE A 544 4.28 24.94 -3.26
N VAL A 545 3.40 25.90 -3.58
CA VAL A 545 3.76 27.32 -3.67
C VAL A 545 3.48 27.99 -2.33
N GLU A 546 4.51 28.54 -1.72
CA GLU A 546 4.37 29.35 -0.51
C GLU A 546 3.38 30.51 -0.75
N GLY A 547 2.45 30.70 0.17
CA GLY A 547 1.37 31.68 0.08
C GLY A 547 0.10 31.22 -0.65
N ALA A 548 0.11 30.08 -1.36
CA ALA A 548 -1.09 29.51 -1.96
C ALA A 548 -2.06 28.97 -0.88
N PRO A 549 -3.37 28.85 -1.13
CA PRO A 549 -4.31 28.20 -0.21
C PRO A 549 -3.86 26.77 0.13
N ALA A 550 -3.90 26.40 1.41
CA ALA A 550 -3.49 25.09 1.86
C ALA A 550 -4.63 24.06 1.73
N GLY A 551 -4.96 23.69 0.50
CA GLY A 551 -6.04 22.75 0.20
C GLY A 551 -5.70 21.31 0.58
N GLU A 552 -6.60 20.62 1.30
CA GLU A 552 -6.39 19.22 1.67
C GLU A 552 -6.22 18.29 0.47
N LYS A 553 -7.00 18.48 -0.60
CA LYS A 553 -6.84 17.73 -1.86
C LYS A 553 -5.46 17.89 -2.49
N ASP A 554 -4.86 19.07 -2.45
CA ASP A 554 -3.53 19.29 -3.04
C ASP A 554 -2.44 18.67 -2.17
N LEU A 555 -2.59 18.70 -0.84
CA LEU A 555 -1.71 17.99 0.10
C LEU A 555 -1.80 16.47 -0.08
N LEU A 556 -3.01 15.93 -0.25
CA LEU A 556 -3.22 14.51 -0.51
C LEU A 556 -2.61 14.10 -1.85
N LYS A 557 -2.79 14.89 -2.91
CA LYS A 557 -2.14 14.67 -4.21
C LYS A 557 -0.61 14.69 -4.09
N PHE A 558 -0.05 15.63 -3.32
CA PHE A 558 1.37 15.66 -3.04
C PHE A 558 1.83 14.38 -2.34
N GLN A 559 1.15 13.97 -1.26
CA GLN A 559 1.46 12.74 -0.53
C GLN A 559 1.39 11.51 -1.45
N GLN A 560 0.33 11.39 -2.26
CA GLN A 560 0.13 10.30 -3.21
C GLN A 560 1.19 10.31 -4.32
N ALA A 561 1.58 11.48 -4.84
CA ALA A 561 2.60 11.59 -5.86
C ALA A 561 3.98 11.19 -5.33
N VAL A 562 4.34 11.64 -4.12
CA VAL A 562 5.60 11.25 -3.45
C VAL A 562 5.62 9.75 -3.14
N PHE A 563 4.52 9.20 -2.61
CA PHE A 563 4.40 7.76 -2.37
C PHE A 563 4.46 6.97 -3.69
N GLY A 564 3.81 7.48 -4.73
CA GLY A 564 3.76 6.91 -6.07
C GLY A 564 5.11 6.82 -6.79
N THR A 565 6.14 7.51 -6.31
CA THR A 565 7.53 7.32 -6.79
C THR A 565 8.05 5.90 -6.53
N GLY A 566 7.48 5.20 -5.55
CA GLY A 566 7.93 3.87 -5.13
C GLY A 566 9.27 3.87 -4.40
N LEU A 567 9.77 5.04 -3.97
CA LEU A 567 11.01 5.22 -3.22
C LEU A 567 10.82 5.25 -1.70
N TYR A 568 9.58 5.35 -1.23
CA TYR A 568 9.26 5.49 0.19
C TYR A 568 8.23 4.43 0.62
N LYS A 569 8.43 3.82 1.78
CA LYS A 569 7.46 2.92 2.43
C LYS A 569 6.33 3.69 3.11
N SER A 570 6.64 4.88 3.61
CA SER A 570 5.69 5.76 4.31
C SER A 570 5.97 7.21 3.92
N VAL A 571 4.90 7.94 3.62
CA VAL A 571 4.90 9.40 3.43
C VAL A 571 3.84 9.97 4.36
N ARG A 572 4.26 10.71 5.39
CA ARG A 572 3.35 11.40 6.31
C ARG A 572 3.54 12.89 6.18
N VAL A 573 2.45 13.61 5.96
CA VAL A 573 2.44 15.07 5.89
C VAL A 573 1.80 15.59 7.17
N GLN A 574 2.62 16.10 8.09
CA GLN A 574 2.14 16.77 9.28
C GLN A 574 1.91 18.25 8.99
N LYS A 575 0.78 18.76 9.46
CA LYS A 575 0.32 20.13 9.24
C LYS A 575 0.56 20.93 10.52
N VAL A 576 1.56 21.81 10.54
CA VAL A 576 1.85 22.69 11.68
C VAL A 576 1.11 24.00 11.44
N LYS A 577 -0.08 24.13 12.05
CA LYS A 577 -0.98 25.28 11.87
C LYS A 577 -0.53 26.46 12.73
N ARG A 578 -0.53 27.66 12.15
CA ARG A 578 -0.37 28.96 12.83
C ARG A 578 -1.64 29.79 12.63
N PRO A 579 -2.69 29.57 13.45
CA PRO A 579 -4.03 30.13 13.23
C PRO A 579 -4.07 31.67 13.17
N SER A 580 -3.28 32.35 14.02
CA SER A 580 -3.21 33.82 14.08
C SER A 580 -2.66 34.47 12.80
N GLU A 581 -1.90 33.71 12.01
CA GLU A 581 -1.30 34.18 10.76
C GLU A 581 -2.05 33.68 9.52
N GLY A 582 -2.94 32.71 9.69
CA GLY A 582 -3.54 31.96 8.59
C GLY A 582 -2.47 31.23 7.75
N ILE A 583 -1.43 30.69 8.39
CA ILE A 583 -0.34 29.95 7.72
C ILE A 583 -0.29 28.52 8.26
N VAL A 584 -0.01 27.54 7.40
CA VAL A 584 0.27 26.16 7.77
C VAL A 584 1.59 25.72 7.13
N ASP A 585 2.54 25.34 7.98
CA ASP A 585 3.80 24.74 7.55
C ASP A 585 3.61 23.22 7.44
N LEU A 586 4.34 22.60 6.53
CA LEU A 586 4.26 21.17 6.26
C LEU A 586 5.56 20.49 6.69
N VAL A 587 5.46 19.48 7.56
CA VAL A 587 6.56 18.58 7.88
C VAL A 587 6.29 17.24 7.19
N VAL A 588 7.08 16.96 6.16
CA VAL A 588 6.99 15.76 5.34
C VAL A 588 7.96 14.72 5.90
N GLU A 589 7.42 13.76 6.65
CA GLU A 589 8.19 12.64 7.18
C GLU A 589 8.16 11.47 6.18
N LEU A 590 9.35 11.04 5.80
CA LEU A 590 9.57 9.99 4.81
C LEU A 590 10.28 8.81 5.47
N GLU A 591 9.93 7.60 5.04
CA GLU A 591 10.70 6.40 5.32
C GLU A 591 11.10 5.77 3.98
N GLU A 592 12.39 5.83 3.64
CA GLU A 592 12.90 5.27 2.39
C GLU A 592 12.71 3.74 2.33
N THR A 593 12.39 3.23 1.14
CA THR A 593 12.25 1.79 0.91
C THR A 593 13.56 1.15 0.45
N LEU A 594 13.56 -0.18 0.31
CA LEU A 594 14.65 -0.87 -0.37
C LEU A 594 14.65 -0.48 -1.84
N PHE A 595 15.75 0.12 -2.31
CA PHE A 595 15.85 0.55 -3.70
C PHE A 595 16.19 -0.60 -4.65
N PHE A 596 16.68 -1.73 -4.14
CA PHE A 596 17.01 -2.92 -4.93
C PHE A 596 15.94 -4.00 -4.79
N GLU A 597 15.45 -4.51 -5.93
CA GLU A 597 14.48 -5.60 -6.04
C GLU A 597 15.02 -6.67 -6.98
N VAL A 598 14.81 -7.94 -6.62
CA VAL A 598 15.09 -9.10 -7.48
C VAL A 598 13.81 -9.88 -7.64
N GLU A 599 13.47 -10.18 -8.88
CA GLU A 599 12.33 -10.99 -9.26
C GLU A 599 12.82 -12.20 -10.06
N PHE A 600 12.16 -13.33 -9.88
CA PHE A 600 12.41 -14.51 -10.69
C PHE A 600 11.11 -15.29 -10.82
N GLY A 601 10.97 -16.01 -11.93
CA GLY A 601 9.78 -16.82 -12.15
C GLY A 601 10.02 -17.87 -13.20
N GLY A 602 9.11 -18.85 -13.23
CA GLY A 602 9.13 -19.96 -14.16
C GLY A 602 7.73 -20.25 -14.68
N GLY A 603 7.65 -20.83 -15.85
CA GLY A 603 6.39 -21.21 -16.46
C GLY A 603 6.56 -22.21 -17.59
N TYR A 604 5.44 -22.66 -18.12
CA TYR A 604 5.40 -23.50 -19.32
C TYR A 604 4.26 -23.02 -20.21
N GLY A 605 4.48 -23.05 -21.52
CA GLY A 605 3.46 -22.77 -22.54
C GLY A 605 3.59 -23.73 -23.71
N SER A 606 2.48 -24.10 -24.34
CA SER A 606 2.50 -24.84 -25.62
C SER A 606 3.18 -24.04 -26.74
N ASP A 607 3.12 -22.71 -26.65
CA ASP A 607 3.76 -21.73 -27.52
C ASP A 607 5.27 -21.63 -27.28
N SER A 608 5.71 -21.47 -26.03
CA SER A 608 7.11 -21.17 -25.67
C SER A 608 7.92 -22.35 -25.11
N GLY A 609 7.26 -23.46 -24.75
CA GLY A 609 7.83 -24.52 -23.92
C GLY A 609 8.09 -24.05 -22.48
N ALA A 610 9.02 -24.73 -21.79
CA ALA A 610 9.52 -24.29 -20.49
C ALA A 610 10.20 -22.92 -20.64
N ARG A 611 9.87 -22.01 -19.71
CA ARG A 611 10.41 -20.65 -19.65
C ARG A 611 10.73 -20.26 -18.22
N GLY A 612 11.70 -19.37 -18.06
CA GLY A 612 12.03 -18.72 -16.80
C GLY A 612 12.57 -17.33 -17.04
N PHE A 613 12.53 -16.51 -16.01
CA PHE A 613 13.14 -15.20 -16.04
C PHE A 613 13.79 -14.86 -14.70
N VAL A 614 14.77 -13.95 -14.76
CA VAL A 614 15.36 -13.28 -13.61
C VAL A 614 15.43 -11.80 -13.94
N GLY A 615 14.86 -10.98 -13.07
CA GLY A 615 14.89 -9.53 -13.16
C GLY A 615 15.57 -8.92 -11.93
N ALA A 616 16.29 -7.83 -12.14
CA ALA A 616 16.84 -7.01 -11.07
C ALA A 616 16.54 -5.55 -11.35
N LYS A 617 16.17 -4.80 -10.31
CA LYS A 617 15.73 -3.41 -10.42
C LYS A 617 16.34 -2.58 -9.31
N GLN A 618 17.00 -1.50 -9.69
CA GLN A 618 17.49 -0.45 -8.81
C GLN A 618 16.64 0.80 -9.05
N LYS A 619 15.78 1.17 -8.09
CA LYS A 619 14.82 2.28 -8.22
C LYS A 619 15.45 3.66 -8.09
N ASN A 620 16.64 3.75 -7.50
CA ASN A 620 17.27 5.03 -7.16
C ASN A 620 18.79 5.00 -7.38
N LEU A 621 19.22 4.89 -8.63
CA LEU A 621 20.62 4.65 -9.01
C LEU A 621 21.60 5.71 -8.46
N ASP A 622 21.17 6.98 -8.39
CA ASP A 622 22.02 8.13 -8.06
C ASP A 622 21.39 9.07 -7.01
N GLY A 623 20.40 8.59 -6.27
CA GLY A 623 19.66 9.40 -5.30
C GLY A 623 18.61 10.34 -5.92
N LYS A 624 18.49 10.40 -7.26
CA LYS A 624 17.56 11.32 -7.97
C LYS A 624 16.32 10.64 -8.53
N GLY A 625 16.03 9.40 -8.10
CA GLY A 625 14.89 8.60 -8.55
C GLY A 625 15.06 8.02 -9.95
N ARG A 626 16.29 7.98 -10.48
CA ARG A 626 16.59 7.29 -11.74
C ARG A 626 16.56 5.80 -11.52
N MET A 627 15.84 5.10 -12.40
CA MET A 627 15.67 3.67 -12.30
C MET A 627 16.55 2.96 -13.32
N PHE A 628 17.23 1.90 -12.87
CA PHE A 628 17.84 0.90 -13.75
C PHE A 628 17.13 -0.42 -13.52
N SER A 629 16.77 -1.11 -14.59
CA SER A 629 16.27 -2.48 -14.50
C SER A 629 16.92 -3.35 -15.55
N THR A 630 17.10 -4.62 -15.24
CA THR A 630 17.54 -5.64 -16.17
C THR A 630 16.63 -6.86 -16.04
N ASN A 631 16.30 -7.48 -17.14
CA ASN A 631 15.48 -8.68 -17.19
C ASN A 631 16.07 -9.66 -18.21
N VAL A 632 16.29 -10.89 -17.75
CA VAL A 632 16.75 -12.00 -18.57
C VAL A 632 15.63 -13.02 -18.61
N THR A 633 15.08 -13.26 -19.80
CA THR A 633 14.06 -14.28 -20.04
C THR A 633 14.64 -15.37 -20.93
N VAL A 634 14.50 -16.62 -20.51
CA VAL A 634 14.98 -17.80 -21.24
C VAL A 634 13.82 -18.77 -21.40
N SER A 635 13.59 -19.22 -22.63
CA SER A 635 12.63 -20.26 -22.97
C SER A 635 13.19 -21.18 -24.06
N ARG A 636 12.46 -22.24 -24.42
CA ARG A 636 12.89 -23.13 -25.51
C ARG A 636 12.95 -22.46 -26.88
N LYS A 637 12.17 -21.39 -27.09
CA LYS A 637 12.08 -20.70 -28.39
C LYS A 637 12.66 -19.28 -28.38
N GLU A 638 12.96 -18.73 -27.21
CA GLU A 638 13.34 -17.34 -27.08
C GLU A 638 14.31 -17.15 -25.92
N GLN A 639 15.41 -16.46 -26.18
CA GLN A 639 16.32 -15.91 -25.18
C GLN A 639 16.31 -14.40 -25.34
N LYS A 640 16.05 -13.67 -24.26
CA LYS A 640 15.87 -12.23 -24.28
C LYS A 640 16.57 -11.60 -23.08
N TYR A 641 17.41 -10.61 -23.37
CA TYR A 641 18.12 -9.80 -22.40
C TYR A 641 17.70 -8.34 -22.62
N LEU A 642 17.18 -7.72 -21.57
CA LEU A 642 16.73 -6.34 -21.61
C LEU A 642 17.35 -5.58 -20.46
N TRP A 643 17.81 -4.37 -20.72
CA TRP A 643 18.12 -3.39 -19.69
C TRP A 643 17.41 -2.07 -20.01
N ASP A 644 16.93 -1.38 -18.99
CA ASP A 644 16.16 -0.14 -19.09
C ASP A 644 16.69 0.85 -18.07
N VAL A 645 17.07 2.04 -18.55
CA VAL A 645 17.37 3.21 -17.72
C VAL A 645 16.24 4.21 -17.89
N ARG A 646 15.64 4.65 -16.79
CA ARG A 646 14.51 5.58 -16.80
C ARG A 646 14.81 6.85 -16.00
N GLU A 647 14.63 7.99 -16.66
CA GLU A 647 14.68 9.32 -16.08
C GLU A 647 13.23 9.84 -15.96
N PRO A 648 12.65 9.90 -14.74
CA PRO A 648 11.25 10.30 -14.57
C PRO A 648 10.95 11.74 -15.02
N TYR A 649 11.95 12.63 -15.03
CA TYR A 649 11.78 14.04 -15.41
C TYR A 649 12.83 14.48 -16.45
N ILE A 650 12.61 14.10 -17.72
CA ILE A 650 13.51 14.55 -18.78
C ILE A 650 13.44 16.08 -18.92
N LEU A 651 14.59 16.73 -19.11
CA LEU A 651 14.72 18.19 -19.23
C LEU A 651 14.20 18.99 -18.01
N GLY A 652 13.99 18.35 -16.85
CA GLY A 652 13.51 19.00 -15.63
C GLY A 652 12.12 19.65 -15.78
N ASN A 653 11.31 19.20 -16.75
CA ASN A 653 10.08 19.88 -17.11
C ASN A 653 8.91 19.56 -16.15
N ARG A 654 7.95 20.50 -16.04
CA ARG A 654 6.77 20.40 -15.16
C ARG A 654 5.72 19.36 -15.56
N TRP A 655 5.88 18.74 -16.72
CA TRP A 655 4.87 17.86 -17.31
C TRP A 655 5.16 16.39 -17.01
N LYS A 656 6.22 16.05 -16.27
CA LYS A 656 6.61 14.66 -15.93
C LYS A 656 6.86 13.76 -17.14
N TRP A 657 7.42 14.33 -18.22
CA TRP A 657 7.83 13.50 -19.36
C TRP A 657 8.95 12.56 -18.91
N THR A 658 8.68 11.26 -19.00
CA THR A 658 9.61 10.22 -18.58
C THR A 658 10.48 9.80 -19.76
N GLY A 659 11.79 10.04 -19.65
CA GLY A 659 12.78 9.55 -20.61
C GLY A 659 13.17 8.10 -20.31
N GLY A 660 13.39 7.31 -21.34
CA GLY A 660 13.87 5.94 -21.23
C GLY A 660 14.98 5.65 -22.23
N LEU A 661 15.97 4.87 -21.82
CA LEU A 661 16.96 4.26 -22.69
C LEU A 661 16.92 2.76 -22.46
N THR A 662 16.45 2.02 -23.44
CA THR A 662 16.26 0.58 -23.36
C THR A 662 17.20 -0.11 -24.33
N GLY A 663 18.07 -0.98 -23.82
CA GLY A 663 18.85 -1.88 -24.65
C GLY A 663 18.29 -3.29 -24.61
N TYR A 664 18.39 -3.95 -25.74
CA TYR A 664 17.65 -5.17 -26.01
C TYR A 664 18.49 -6.12 -26.86
N HIS A 665 18.59 -7.38 -26.44
CA HIS A 665 19.14 -8.46 -27.24
C HIS A 665 18.20 -9.66 -27.19
N GLN A 666 17.87 -10.24 -28.36
CA GLN A 666 16.96 -11.36 -28.48
C GLN A 666 17.46 -12.36 -29.51
N GLU A 667 17.39 -13.63 -29.16
CA GLU A 667 17.42 -14.74 -30.10
C GLU A 667 16.08 -15.47 -30.05
N ALA A 668 15.40 -15.58 -31.18
CA ALA A 668 14.08 -16.19 -31.29
C ALA A 668 14.03 -17.20 -32.44
N ILE A 669 13.50 -18.39 -32.15
CA ILE A 669 13.25 -19.45 -33.12
C ILE A 669 11.78 -19.37 -33.53
N LYS A 670 11.52 -18.97 -34.77
CA LYS A 670 10.17 -19.01 -35.35
C LYS A 670 10.00 -20.21 -36.26
N ARG A 671 8.78 -20.39 -36.77
CA ARG A 671 8.43 -21.53 -37.61
C ARG A 671 9.09 -21.49 -38.99
N SER A 672 9.42 -20.30 -39.48
CA SER A 672 9.88 -20.07 -40.86
C SER A 672 11.27 -19.45 -40.94
N PHE A 673 11.79 -18.94 -39.82
CA PHE A 673 13.11 -18.33 -39.71
C PHE A 673 13.54 -18.24 -38.23
N SER A 674 14.83 -18.09 -38.00
CA SER A 674 15.41 -17.69 -36.72
C SER A 674 15.85 -16.22 -36.79
N LEU A 675 15.73 -15.50 -35.67
CA LEU A 675 16.05 -14.07 -35.58
C LEU A 675 17.03 -13.85 -34.44
N ARG A 676 18.13 -13.13 -34.73
CA ARG A 676 18.97 -12.49 -33.73
C ARG A 676 18.84 -10.98 -33.87
N LYS A 677 18.31 -10.32 -32.85
CA LYS A 677 18.08 -8.86 -32.83
C LYS A 677 18.84 -8.22 -31.68
N THR A 678 19.58 -7.16 -31.99
CA THR A 678 20.17 -6.27 -30.97
C THR A 678 19.68 -4.86 -31.23
N SER A 679 19.07 -4.20 -30.25
CA SER A 679 18.56 -2.84 -30.41
C SER A 679 18.79 -1.94 -29.21
N LEU A 680 18.84 -0.64 -29.52
CA LEU A 680 18.87 0.45 -28.55
C LEU A 680 17.70 1.38 -28.86
N THR A 681 16.87 1.64 -27.86
CA THR A 681 15.67 2.47 -28.00
C THR A 681 15.72 3.63 -27.03
N ALA A 682 15.70 4.86 -27.56
CA ALA A 682 15.44 6.05 -26.78
C ALA A 682 13.93 6.32 -26.78
N SER A 683 13.34 6.60 -25.62
CA SER A 683 11.90 6.84 -25.50
C SER A 683 11.57 8.06 -24.65
N ILE A 684 10.46 8.70 -24.98
CA ILE A 684 9.83 9.74 -24.19
C ILE A 684 8.38 9.30 -23.96
N ASN A 685 7.98 9.22 -22.70
CA ASN A 685 6.71 8.65 -22.26
C ASN A 685 5.92 9.70 -21.45
N GLN A 686 4.61 9.73 -21.62
CA GLN A 686 3.71 10.63 -20.92
C GLN A 686 2.40 9.92 -20.54
N THR A 687 1.89 10.25 -19.35
CA THR A 687 0.61 9.78 -18.85
C THR A 687 -0.39 10.95 -18.86
N PHE A 688 -1.29 10.98 -19.85
CA PHE A 688 -2.25 12.10 -20.01
C PHE A 688 -3.47 12.01 -19.09
N PHE A 689 -3.95 10.80 -18.85
CA PHE A 689 -5.01 10.44 -17.90
C PHE A 689 -4.49 9.32 -16.99
N GLU A 690 -5.10 9.12 -15.81
CA GLU A 690 -4.64 8.16 -14.78
C GLU A 690 -4.39 6.72 -15.29
N ARG A 691 -4.93 6.37 -16.46
CA ARG A 691 -4.81 5.05 -17.08
C ARG A 691 -4.45 5.05 -18.56
N SER A 692 -3.88 6.16 -19.06
CA SER A 692 -3.43 6.27 -20.46
C SER A 692 -1.95 6.57 -20.54
N SER A 693 -1.22 5.93 -21.45
CA SER A 693 0.19 6.22 -21.72
C SER A 693 0.40 6.46 -23.21
N VAL A 694 1.17 7.50 -23.54
CA VAL A 694 1.66 7.77 -24.88
C VAL A 694 3.18 7.75 -24.84
N SER A 695 3.78 7.04 -25.77
CA SER A 695 5.23 6.95 -25.91
C SER A 695 5.65 7.30 -27.32
N LEU A 696 6.70 8.11 -27.45
CA LEU A 696 7.43 8.28 -28.68
C LEU A 696 8.79 7.61 -28.51
N GLN A 697 9.13 6.70 -29.43
CA GLN A 697 10.32 5.86 -29.36
C GLN A 697 11.13 6.03 -30.64
N TYR A 698 12.45 6.08 -30.49
CA TYR A 698 13.40 5.99 -31.59
C TYR A 698 14.28 4.77 -31.35
N GLU A 699 14.11 3.75 -32.18
CA GLU A 699 14.83 2.48 -32.09
C GLU A 699 15.87 2.39 -33.21
N VAL A 700 17.10 2.04 -32.85
CA VAL A 700 18.13 1.59 -33.80
C VAL A 700 18.41 0.12 -33.49
N SER A 701 18.32 -0.73 -34.50
CA SER A 701 18.40 -2.18 -34.35
C SER A 701 19.23 -2.81 -35.46
N ARG A 702 19.93 -3.90 -35.12
CA ARG A 702 20.57 -4.80 -36.07
C ARG A 702 19.86 -6.14 -36.00
N ASP A 703 19.17 -6.47 -37.07
CA ASP A 703 18.34 -7.67 -37.19
C ASP A 703 19.06 -8.66 -38.12
N HIS A 704 19.41 -9.84 -37.61
CA HIS A 704 20.02 -10.91 -38.39
C HIS A 704 19.04 -12.08 -38.51
N VAL A 705 18.57 -12.32 -39.73
CA VAL A 705 17.68 -13.42 -40.08
C VAL A 705 18.51 -14.59 -40.60
N PHE A 706 18.25 -15.79 -40.09
CA PHE A 706 18.95 -17.03 -40.45
C PHE A 706 18.01 -18.25 -40.33
N ASP A 707 18.47 -19.44 -40.73
CA ASP A 707 17.68 -20.68 -40.74
C ASP A 707 16.29 -20.51 -41.41
N VAL A 708 16.28 -19.84 -42.56
CA VAL A 708 15.05 -19.54 -43.29
C VAL A 708 14.56 -20.80 -44.05
N ALA A 709 13.28 -21.11 -43.91
CA ALA A 709 12.69 -22.27 -44.55
C ALA A 709 12.70 -22.18 -46.09
N PRO A 710 12.97 -23.28 -46.82
CA PRO A 710 12.96 -23.30 -48.28
C PRO A 710 11.61 -22.84 -48.86
N GLY A 711 11.62 -21.80 -49.70
CA GLY A 711 10.43 -21.27 -50.35
C GLY A 711 9.68 -20.18 -49.58
N ALA A 712 10.19 -19.74 -48.42
CA ALA A 712 9.67 -18.52 -47.79
C ALA A 712 9.76 -17.33 -48.76
N ILE A 713 8.73 -16.48 -48.77
CA ILE A 713 8.75 -15.24 -49.56
C ILE A 713 9.70 -14.27 -48.86
N LEU A 714 10.90 -14.10 -49.41
CA LEU A 714 11.95 -13.27 -48.81
C LEU A 714 12.16 -11.98 -49.60
N SER A 715 12.41 -10.89 -48.89
CA SER A 715 13.00 -9.69 -49.48
C SER A 715 14.53 -9.86 -49.59
N PRO A 716 15.22 -9.10 -50.46
CA PRO A 716 16.68 -9.11 -50.53
C PRO A 716 17.35 -8.85 -49.18
N GLU A 717 16.69 -8.07 -48.32
CA GLU A 717 17.14 -7.70 -46.98
C GLU A 717 16.97 -8.83 -45.95
N ASP A 718 16.22 -9.89 -46.27
CA ASP A 718 16.13 -11.08 -45.41
C ASP A 718 17.39 -11.98 -45.50
N GLN A 719 18.33 -11.67 -46.41
CA GLN A 719 19.60 -12.38 -46.57
C GLN A 719 20.73 -11.71 -45.78
N GLY A 720 20.82 -11.98 -44.48
CA GLY A 720 21.93 -11.54 -43.64
C GLY A 720 21.53 -10.61 -42.50
N SER A 721 22.33 -9.57 -42.25
CA SER A 721 22.08 -8.58 -41.19
C SER A 721 21.60 -7.28 -41.80
N VAL A 722 20.53 -6.71 -41.25
CA VAL A 722 19.97 -5.41 -41.65
C VAL A 722 19.98 -4.45 -40.46
N ASN A 723 20.42 -3.22 -40.69
CA ASN A 723 20.28 -2.14 -39.72
C ASN A 723 18.95 -1.42 -39.95
N ILE A 724 18.08 -1.42 -38.94
CA ILE A 724 16.77 -0.77 -38.99
C ILE A 724 16.72 0.33 -37.95
N ALA A 725 16.48 1.56 -38.41
CA ALA A 725 16.22 2.71 -37.57
C ALA A 725 14.78 3.21 -37.77
N ALA A 726 14.01 3.26 -36.69
CA ALA A 726 12.58 3.55 -36.76
C ALA A 726 12.10 4.48 -35.65
N VAL A 727 11.18 5.38 -35.99
CA VAL A 727 10.39 6.14 -35.03
C VAL A 727 9.07 5.42 -34.81
N ARG A 728 8.70 5.19 -33.55
CA ARG A 728 7.47 4.51 -33.15
C ARG A 728 6.67 5.34 -32.16
N GLY A 729 5.44 5.70 -32.53
CA GLY A 729 4.43 6.18 -31.61
C GLY A 729 3.65 5.01 -31.02
N LEU A 730 3.45 4.99 -29.70
CA LEU A 730 2.66 4.01 -28.98
C LEU A 730 1.62 4.72 -28.10
N PHE A 731 0.40 4.20 -28.10
CA PHE A 731 -0.69 4.61 -27.23
C PHE A 731 -1.23 3.38 -26.50
N VAL A 732 -1.50 3.54 -25.20
CA VAL A 732 -2.15 2.54 -24.35
C VAL A 732 -3.21 3.23 -23.50
N LEU A 733 -4.38 2.62 -23.38
CA LEU A 733 -5.47 3.02 -22.49
C LEU A 733 -6.03 1.78 -21.80
N ASP A 734 -5.88 1.68 -20.48
CA ASP A 734 -6.30 0.52 -19.69
C ASP A 734 -7.42 0.88 -18.71
N LEU A 735 -8.66 0.60 -19.07
CA LEU A 735 -9.85 0.86 -18.27
C LEU A 735 -10.38 -0.39 -17.56
N ARG A 736 -9.58 -1.46 -17.47
CA ARG A 736 -9.97 -2.71 -16.80
C ARG A 736 -10.15 -2.51 -15.29
N ASP A 737 -11.06 -3.27 -14.70
CA ASP A 737 -11.24 -3.36 -13.25
C ASP A 737 -10.10 -4.11 -12.57
N ASP A 738 -9.66 -5.22 -13.17
CA ASP A 738 -8.53 -6.04 -12.75
C ASP A 738 -7.64 -6.35 -13.97
N PRO A 739 -6.34 -6.00 -13.95
CA PRO A 739 -5.44 -6.28 -15.09
C PRO A 739 -5.20 -7.77 -15.37
N PHE A 740 -5.34 -8.63 -14.36
CA PHE A 740 -5.03 -10.06 -14.41
C PHE A 740 -6.27 -10.92 -14.66
N ASN A 741 -7.40 -10.59 -14.03
CA ASN A 741 -8.68 -11.27 -14.24
C ASN A 741 -9.84 -10.29 -14.49
N PRO A 742 -9.80 -9.52 -15.59
CA PRO A 742 -10.79 -8.48 -15.87
C PRO A 742 -12.19 -9.05 -16.05
N ARG A 743 -13.18 -8.38 -15.44
CA ARG A 743 -14.61 -8.67 -15.61
C ARG A 743 -15.37 -7.52 -16.24
N ARG A 744 -14.89 -6.29 -16.03
CA ARG A 744 -15.51 -5.07 -16.54
C ARG A 744 -14.46 -4.09 -17.05
N GLY A 745 -14.80 -3.37 -18.11
CA GLY A 745 -13.98 -2.29 -18.66
C GLY A 745 -13.40 -2.65 -20.00
N SER A 746 -12.30 -2.01 -20.39
CA SER A 746 -11.70 -2.21 -21.70
C SER A 746 -10.19 -1.95 -21.68
N PHE A 747 -9.48 -2.48 -22.68
CA PHE A 747 -8.07 -2.24 -22.93
C PHE A 747 -7.89 -1.86 -24.40
N HIS A 748 -7.14 -0.81 -24.67
CA HIS A 748 -6.87 -0.33 -26.02
C HIS A 748 -5.38 -0.04 -26.16
N SER A 749 -4.78 -0.48 -27.26
CA SER A 749 -3.42 -0.10 -27.61
C SER A 749 -3.29 0.12 -29.12
N GLY A 750 -2.38 0.99 -29.50
CA GLY A 750 -2.10 1.30 -30.90
C GLY A 750 -0.66 1.72 -31.08
N SER A 751 -0.03 1.31 -32.19
CA SER A 751 1.31 1.75 -32.54
C SER A 751 1.43 2.10 -34.01
N ALA A 752 2.19 3.15 -34.29
CA ALA A 752 2.59 3.58 -35.62
C ALA A 752 4.12 3.62 -35.67
N GLU A 753 4.71 2.81 -36.53
CA GLU A 753 6.16 2.68 -36.72
C GLU A 753 6.53 3.12 -38.13
N PHE A 754 7.56 3.96 -38.24
CA PHE A 754 8.08 4.49 -39.48
C PHE A 754 9.59 4.30 -39.51
N ALA A 755 10.07 3.47 -40.44
CA ALA A 755 11.48 3.26 -40.71
C ALA A 755 11.83 3.91 -42.03
N SER A 756 12.96 4.62 -42.09
CA SER A 756 13.40 5.25 -43.34
C SER A 756 14.90 5.47 -43.39
N VAL A 757 15.46 5.53 -44.59
CA VAL A 757 16.88 5.84 -44.82
C VAL A 757 17.29 7.18 -44.19
N PHE A 758 16.39 8.17 -44.16
CA PHE A 758 16.65 9.45 -43.47
C PHE A 758 16.86 9.31 -41.95
N LEU A 759 16.34 8.24 -41.35
CA LEU A 759 16.54 7.90 -39.95
C LEU A 759 17.77 7.00 -39.73
N GLY A 760 18.49 6.61 -40.79
CA GLY A 760 19.60 5.66 -40.73
C GLY A 760 19.19 4.20 -40.86
N SER A 761 18.02 3.91 -41.42
CA SER A 761 17.55 2.55 -41.73
C SER A 761 18.06 2.10 -43.10
N GLU A 762 18.29 0.80 -43.28
CA GLU A 762 18.57 0.20 -44.60
C GLU A 762 17.28 -0.18 -45.35
N VAL A 763 16.14 -0.18 -44.65
CA VAL A 763 14.80 -0.44 -45.22
C VAL A 763 13.84 0.72 -44.92
N ASP A 764 12.99 1.05 -45.89
CA ASP A 764 11.92 2.04 -45.78
C ASP A 764 10.56 1.33 -45.66
N TYR A 765 9.85 1.53 -44.54
CA TYR A 765 8.49 1.02 -44.39
C TYR A 765 7.69 1.82 -43.36
N TYR A 766 6.38 1.67 -43.40
CA TYR A 766 5.51 2.09 -42.31
C TYR A 766 4.59 0.94 -41.86
N LYS A 767 4.38 0.85 -40.55
CA LYS A 767 3.61 -0.23 -39.90
C LYS A 767 2.65 0.35 -38.89
N LEU A 768 1.37 0.02 -39.03
CA LEU A 768 0.33 0.32 -38.06
C LEU A 768 -0.16 -0.98 -37.43
N ALA A 769 -0.38 -0.96 -36.13
CA ALA A 769 -0.99 -2.08 -35.39
C ALA A 769 -1.86 -1.54 -34.27
N GLY A 770 -3.00 -2.18 -34.03
CA GLY A 770 -3.93 -1.81 -32.97
C GLY A 770 -4.59 -3.03 -32.33
N GLN A 771 -4.92 -2.89 -31.05
CA GLN A 771 -5.65 -3.87 -30.27
C GLN A 771 -6.75 -3.18 -29.46
N THR A 772 -7.89 -3.85 -29.36
CA THR A 772 -8.94 -3.48 -28.42
C THR A 772 -9.49 -4.73 -27.74
N SER A 773 -9.76 -4.67 -26.44
CA SER A 773 -10.41 -5.72 -25.67
C SER A 773 -11.48 -5.11 -24.80
N TRP A 774 -12.65 -5.73 -24.75
CA TRP A 774 -13.82 -5.28 -24.00
C TRP A 774 -14.29 -6.40 -23.08
N TYR A 775 -14.64 -6.03 -21.84
CA TYR A 775 -15.06 -6.95 -20.78
C TYR A 775 -16.42 -6.52 -20.26
N PHE A 776 -17.41 -7.38 -20.44
CA PHE A 776 -18.79 -7.13 -20.07
C PHE A 776 -19.27 -8.14 -19.03
N PRO A 777 -19.75 -7.69 -17.85
CA PRO A 777 -20.50 -8.56 -16.96
C PRO A 777 -21.90 -8.78 -17.55
N VAL A 778 -22.19 -9.98 -18.06
CA VAL A 778 -23.51 -10.26 -18.68
C VAL A 778 -24.58 -10.50 -17.61
N PHE A 779 -24.27 -11.35 -16.63
CA PHE A 779 -25.08 -11.58 -15.44
C PHE A 779 -24.19 -12.08 -14.31
N ARG A 780 -24.41 -11.56 -13.10
CA ARG A 780 -23.76 -12.04 -11.85
C ARG A 780 -22.22 -11.97 -11.95
N LYS A 781 -21.51 -13.06 -11.63
CA LYS A 781 -20.04 -13.16 -11.59
C LYS A 781 -19.40 -13.61 -12.92
N ASN A 782 -20.17 -13.78 -14.00
CA ASN A 782 -19.65 -14.16 -15.32
C ASN A 782 -19.02 -12.97 -16.05
N SER A 783 -18.19 -13.24 -17.07
CA SER A 783 -17.69 -12.19 -17.96
C SER A 783 -17.67 -12.63 -19.43
N PHE A 784 -18.13 -11.75 -20.30
CA PHE A 784 -18.00 -11.89 -21.75
C PHE A 784 -16.89 -10.96 -22.24
N VAL A 785 -15.97 -11.51 -23.03
CA VAL A 785 -14.77 -10.84 -23.50
C VAL A 785 -14.78 -10.81 -25.01
N LEU A 786 -14.57 -9.63 -25.57
CA LEU A 786 -14.41 -9.43 -27.00
C LEU A 786 -13.07 -8.74 -27.25
N SER A 787 -12.18 -9.35 -28.04
CA SER A 787 -10.89 -8.77 -28.42
C SER A 787 -10.73 -8.72 -29.93
N GLY A 788 -10.12 -7.66 -30.43
CA GLY A 788 -9.77 -7.49 -31.82
C GLY A 788 -8.35 -6.95 -31.95
N ARG A 789 -7.59 -7.50 -32.91
CA ARG A 789 -6.29 -6.98 -33.34
C ARG A 789 -6.33 -6.77 -34.85
N ALA A 790 -5.80 -5.65 -35.30
CA ALA A 790 -5.64 -5.37 -36.72
C ALA A 790 -4.29 -4.70 -36.94
N GLY A 791 -3.67 -4.99 -38.07
CA GLY A 791 -2.41 -4.38 -38.42
C GLY A 791 -2.17 -4.42 -39.91
N TYR A 792 -1.40 -3.46 -40.38
CA TYR A 792 -0.84 -3.52 -41.71
C TYR A 792 0.53 -2.88 -41.77
N VAL A 793 1.38 -3.39 -42.66
CA VAL A 793 2.72 -2.89 -42.95
C VAL A 793 2.88 -2.76 -44.45
N ARG A 794 3.54 -1.71 -44.89
CA ARG A 794 3.76 -1.44 -46.30
C ARG A 794 5.20 -0.95 -46.50
N PRO A 795 5.89 -1.46 -47.53
CA PRO A 795 7.19 -0.93 -47.88
C PRO A 795 7.02 0.46 -48.50
N LEU A 796 8.06 1.28 -48.43
CA LEU A 796 8.12 2.61 -49.02
C LEU A 796 9.35 2.71 -49.95
N ARG A 797 9.33 3.69 -50.86
CA ARG A 797 10.45 4.02 -51.75
C ARG A 797 11.00 2.79 -52.49
N GLU A 798 12.30 2.52 -52.37
CA GLU A 798 13.05 1.50 -53.11
C GLU A 798 12.99 0.12 -52.44
N THR A 799 12.42 0.01 -51.23
CA THR A 799 12.20 -1.29 -50.58
C THR A 799 11.12 -2.06 -51.34
N LEU A 800 11.49 -3.18 -51.96
CA LEU A 800 10.58 -3.96 -52.82
C LEU A 800 9.53 -4.73 -52.01
N GLN A 801 9.91 -5.26 -50.86
CA GLN A 801 9.05 -6.07 -49.99
C GLN A 801 9.38 -5.82 -48.52
N VAL A 802 8.39 -5.98 -47.66
CA VAL A 802 8.60 -5.88 -46.21
C VAL A 802 9.43 -7.08 -45.73
N PRO A 803 10.53 -6.86 -44.98
CA PRO A 803 11.34 -7.94 -44.41
C PRO A 803 10.50 -8.88 -43.54
N ILE A 804 10.79 -10.18 -43.58
CA ILE A 804 9.98 -11.23 -42.95
C ILE A 804 9.81 -11.04 -41.44
N GLN A 805 10.84 -10.52 -40.76
CA GLN A 805 10.83 -10.21 -39.33
C GLN A 805 9.88 -9.06 -38.95
N LYS A 806 9.45 -8.24 -39.93
CA LYS A 806 8.50 -7.14 -39.74
C LYS A 806 7.06 -7.49 -40.14
N ARG A 807 6.81 -8.65 -40.75
CA ARG A 807 5.46 -9.13 -41.12
C ARG A 807 4.64 -9.56 -39.90
N PHE A 808 3.35 -9.78 -40.12
CA PHE A 808 2.44 -10.31 -39.12
C PHE A 808 2.31 -11.83 -39.21
N PHE A 809 2.09 -12.48 -38.07
CA PHE A 809 1.84 -13.91 -37.93
C PHE A 809 0.66 -14.11 -36.96
N LEU A 810 -0.18 -15.12 -37.24
CA LEU A 810 -1.31 -15.52 -36.40
C LEU A 810 -1.36 -17.04 -36.27
N GLY A 811 -2.13 -17.49 -35.28
CA GLY A 811 -2.30 -18.89 -34.91
C GLY A 811 -1.64 -19.15 -33.57
N GLY A 812 -2.26 -20.01 -32.75
CA GLY A 812 -1.74 -20.35 -31.44
C GLY A 812 -2.58 -19.82 -30.28
N ARG A 813 -2.01 -19.86 -29.07
CA ARG A 813 -2.74 -19.66 -27.81
C ARG A 813 -3.30 -18.24 -27.66
N THR A 814 -2.58 -17.24 -28.14
CA THR A 814 -2.89 -15.81 -27.90
C THR A 814 -3.65 -15.14 -29.03
N THR A 815 -3.89 -15.85 -30.14
CA THR A 815 -4.48 -15.31 -31.38
C THR A 815 -5.66 -16.15 -31.85
N VAL A 816 -5.46 -17.26 -32.57
CA VAL A 816 -6.54 -18.15 -33.03
C VAL A 816 -6.30 -19.54 -32.45
N ARG A 817 -6.93 -19.83 -31.31
CA ARG A 817 -6.81 -21.13 -30.62
C ARG A 817 -7.39 -22.22 -31.50
N GLY A 818 -6.85 -23.43 -31.45
CA GLY A 818 -7.19 -24.50 -32.41
C GLY A 818 -6.31 -24.55 -33.66
N PHE A 819 -5.47 -23.53 -33.90
CA PHE A 819 -4.36 -23.56 -34.86
C PHE A 819 -3.01 -23.60 -34.12
N LYS A 820 -1.96 -24.08 -34.79
CA LYS A 820 -0.59 -24.08 -34.24
C LYS A 820 -0.02 -22.66 -34.25
N GLU A 821 0.97 -22.40 -33.40
CA GLU A 821 1.65 -21.10 -33.33
C GLU A 821 2.17 -20.65 -34.70
N ASP A 822 1.92 -19.40 -35.08
CA ASP A 822 2.35 -18.76 -36.32
C ASP A 822 2.00 -19.53 -37.61
N SER A 823 0.91 -20.31 -37.61
CA SER A 823 0.58 -21.22 -38.72
C SER A 823 -0.41 -20.67 -39.76
N LEU A 824 -1.02 -19.51 -39.53
CA LEU A 824 -2.00 -18.89 -40.43
C LEU A 824 -1.35 -17.98 -41.49
N GLY A 825 -2.05 -17.83 -42.62
CA GLY A 825 -1.67 -16.94 -43.73
C GLY A 825 -1.02 -17.66 -44.91
N ALA A 826 -0.42 -16.87 -45.81
CA ALA A 826 0.20 -17.35 -47.03
C ALA A 826 1.32 -18.36 -46.76
N ARG A 827 1.39 -19.41 -47.57
CA ARG A 827 2.36 -20.51 -47.41
C ARG A 827 3.33 -20.57 -48.58
N ALA A 828 4.55 -20.97 -48.28
CA ALA A 828 5.54 -21.42 -49.24
C ALA A 828 5.12 -22.74 -49.90
N THR A 829 5.81 -23.15 -50.96
CA THR A 829 5.54 -24.38 -51.72
C THR A 829 5.64 -25.66 -50.87
N ASP A 830 6.40 -25.62 -49.77
CA ASP A 830 6.56 -26.71 -48.80
C ASP A 830 5.51 -26.67 -47.66
N GLY A 831 4.58 -25.71 -47.70
CA GLY A 831 3.55 -25.50 -46.67
C GLY A 831 3.98 -24.60 -45.50
N THR A 832 5.21 -24.07 -45.49
CA THR A 832 5.72 -23.20 -44.44
C THR A 832 5.02 -21.83 -44.46
N PRO A 833 4.49 -21.31 -43.33
CA PRO A 833 3.85 -20.00 -43.29
C PRO A 833 4.86 -18.87 -43.54
N THR A 834 4.49 -17.85 -44.32
CA THR A 834 5.41 -16.75 -44.71
C THR A 834 5.06 -15.39 -44.10
N GLY A 835 4.03 -15.40 -43.24
CA GLY A 835 3.43 -14.20 -42.66
C GLY A 835 2.61 -13.42 -43.69
N GLY A 836 2.40 -12.14 -43.41
CA GLY A 836 1.70 -11.24 -44.32
C GLY A 836 1.83 -9.78 -43.92
N ASP A 837 1.51 -8.92 -44.87
CA ASP A 837 1.53 -7.47 -44.70
C ASP A 837 0.30 -6.95 -43.96
N TYR A 838 -0.77 -7.74 -43.92
CA TYR A 838 -2.02 -7.41 -43.26
C TYR A 838 -2.39 -8.50 -42.25
N MET A 839 -3.03 -8.07 -41.16
CA MET A 839 -3.51 -8.94 -40.08
C MET A 839 -4.88 -8.45 -39.62
N LEU A 840 -5.79 -9.41 -39.41
CA LEU A 840 -7.02 -9.24 -38.64
C LEU A 840 -7.19 -10.45 -37.72
N ASN A 841 -7.47 -10.20 -36.44
CA ASN A 841 -7.73 -11.25 -35.45
C ASN A 841 -8.88 -10.80 -34.54
N LEU A 842 -9.82 -11.70 -34.30
CA LEU A 842 -11.02 -11.49 -33.48
C LEU A 842 -11.14 -12.66 -32.50
N ASN A 843 -11.41 -12.35 -31.23
CA ASN A 843 -11.63 -13.33 -30.18
C ASN A 843 -12.90 -12.98 -29.41
N SER A 844 -13.81 -13.93 -29.28
CA SER A 844 -14.99 -13.84 -28.43
C SER A 844 -14.92 -14.94 -27.39
N GLU A 845 -15.14 -14.62 -26.13
CA GLU A 845 -15.01 -15.56 -25.04
C GLU A 845 -16.00 -15.32 -23.91
N PHE A 846 -16.74 -16.34 -23.52
CA PHE A 846 -17.66 -16.33 -22.39
C PHE A 846 -17.09 -17.13 -21.21
N ARG A 847 -16.87 -16.46 -20.08
CA ARG A 847 -16.25 -17.00 -18.86
C ARG A 847 -17.30 -17.22 -17.78
N VAL A 848 -17.33 -18.44 -17.25
CA VAL A 848 -18.23 -18.88 -16.17
C VAL A 848 -17.38 -19.33 -14.97
N PRO A 849 -17.35 -18.57 -13.86
CA PRO A 849 -16.79 -19.06 -12.60
C PRO A 849 -17.50 -20.31 -12.11
N LEU A 850 -16.70 -21.28 -11.69
CA LEU A 850 -17.09 -22.54 -11.10
C LEU A 850 -16.71 -22.58 -9.62
N GLN A 851 -17.13 -23.65 -8.93
CA GLN A 851 -16.65 -23.93 -7.57
C GLN A 851 -15.12 -24.08 -7.52
N TYR A 852 -14.56 -23.91 -6.32
CA TYR A 852 -13.13 -24.09 -6.05
C TYR A 852 -12.17 -23.19 -6.85
N GLY A 853 -12.64 -22.05 -7.37
CA GLY A 853 -11.80 -21.06 -8.04
C GLY A 853 -11.50 -21.36 -9.52
N PHE A 854 -12.13 -22.38 -10.12
CA PHE A 854 -12.03 -22.64 -11.56
C PHE A 854 -12.88 -21.65 -12.36
N ASN A 855 -12.47 -21.35 -13.60
CA ASN A 855 -13.30 -20.65 -14.58
C ASN A 855 -13.36 -21.46 -15.86
N LEU A 856 -14.56 -21.82 -16.29
CA LEU A 856 -14.80 -22.40 -17.60
C LEU A 856 -14.92 -21.28 -18.63
N ALA A 857 -14.34 -21.46 -19.80
CA ALA A 857 -14.41 -20.50 -20.89
C ALA A 857 -14.89 -21.19 -22.16
N PHE A 858 -15.80 -20.54 -22.88
CA PHE A 858 -16.20 -20.94 -24.22
C PHE A 858 -15.77 -19.84 -25.16
N PHE A 859 -15.11 -20.19 -26.25
CA PHE A 859 -14.56 -19.19 -27.17
C PHE A 859 -14.86 -19.48 -28.63
N VAL A 860 -14.87 -18.41 -29.41
CA VAL A 860 -14.85 -18.42 -30.88
C VAL A 860 -13.74 -17.45 -31.28
N ASP A 861 -12.78 -17.93 -32.05
CA ASP A 861 -11.68 -17.14 -32.55
C ASP A 861 -11.70 -17.12 -34.08
N ALA A 862 -11.33 -16.00 -34.66
CA ALA A 862 -11.17 -15.84 -36.10
C ALA A 862 -9.91 -15.04 -36.41
N GLY A 863 -9.26 -15.33 -37.53
CA GLY A 863 -8.12 -14.53 -37.95
C GLY A 863 -7.70 -14.76 -39.38
N SER A 864 -7.06 -13.74 -39.95
CA SER A 864 -6.49 -13.77 -41.28
C SER A 864 -5.17 -13.00 -41.30
N VAL A 865 -4.21 -13.52 -42.06
CA VAL A 865 -2.96 -12.86 -42.40
C VAL A 865 -2.78 -12.98 -43.90
N TRP A 866 -2.56 -11.86 -44.59
CA TRP A 866 -2.55 -11.87 -46.06
C TRP A 866 -1.65 -10.80 -46.67
N PHE A 867 -1.43 -10.93 -47.98
CA PHE A 867 -0.81 -9.93 -48.83
C PHE A 867 -1.86 -9.29 -49.75
N SER A 868 -1.74 -7.99 -49.96
CA SER A 868 -2.65 -7.26 -50.85
C SER A 868 -2.18 -7.39 -52.30
N GLY A 869 -3.05 -7.90 -53.18
CA GLY A 869 -2.80 -7.93 -54.63
C GLY A 869 -1.96 -9.12 -55.13
N ILE A 870 -1.69 -10.12 -54.28
CA ILE A 870 -1.04 -11.37 -54.67
C ILE A 870 -2.12 -12.47 -54.82
N PRO A 871 -2.32 -13.04 -56.02
CA PRO A 871 -3.20 -14.19 -56.21
C PRO A 871 -2.81 -15.34 -55.26
N ASP A 872 -3.80 -16.03 -54.69
CA ASP A 872 -3.63 -17.14 -53.72
C ASP A 872 -3.03 -16.77 -52.35
N ALA A 873 -2.79 -15.49 -52.09
CA ALA A 873 -2.32 -14.98 -50.80
C ALA A 873 -3.16 -13.80 -50.27
N GLY A 874 -4.40 -13.68 -50.74
CA GLY A 874 -5.38 -12.67 -50.34
C GLY A 874 -6.04 -12.93 -48.98
N PHE A 875 -7.02 -12.10 -48.63
CA PHE A 875 -7.75 -12.22 -47.36
C PHE A 875 -8.45 -13.60 -47.26
N ASP A 876 -8.08 -14.35 -46.24
CA ASP A 876 -8.58 -15.70 -45.97
C ASP A 876 -8.89 -15.84 -44.47
N LEU A 877 -10.17 -15.74 -44.10
CA LEU A 877 -10.60 -15.79 -42.71
C LEU A 877 -10.66 -17.24 -42.22
N ARG A 878 -9.88 -17.55 -41.18
CA ARG A 878 -9.80 -18.87 -40.58
C ARG A 878 -10.41 -18.83 -39.19
N GLU A 879 -11.31 -19.75 -38.90
CA GLU A 879 -12.14 -19.72 -37.71
C GLU A 879 -12.03 -20.99 -36.87
N SER A 880 -12.18 -20.84 -35.56
CA SER A 880 -12.20 -21.91 -34.59
C SER A 880 -13.17 -21.61 -33.46
N ALA A 881 -13.62 -22.66 -32.77
CA ALA A 881 -14.28 -22.49 -31.49
C ALA A 881 -13.83 -23.58 -30.52
N GLY A 882 -14.10 -23.37 -29.24
CA GLY A 882 -13.57 -24.29 -28.24
C GLY A 882 -13.96 -23.97 -26.82
N THR A 883 -13.37 -24.74 -25.92
CA THR A 883 -13.56 -24.63 -24.47
C THR A 883 -12.22 -24.55 -23.78
N GLY A 884 -12.16 -23.81 -22.67
CA GLY A 884 -10.97 -23.66 -21.86
C GLY A 884 -11.26 -23.74 -20.37
N LEU A 885 -10.30 -24.21 -19.61
CA LEU A 885 -10.35 -24.24 -18.14
C LEU A 885 -9.23 -23.36 -17.60
N ARG A 886 -9.59 -22.38 -16.76
CA ARG A 886 -8.62 -21.57 -16.02
C ARG A 886 -8.67 -21.85 -14.54
N TYR A 887 -7.52 -21.76 -13.90
CA TYR A 887 -7.39 -21.80 -12.46
C TYR A 887 -6.31 -20.82 -12.01
N ILE A 888 -6.63 -19.96 -11.04
CA ILE A 888 -5.66 -19.02 -10.50
C ILE A 888 -4.96 -19.72 -9.33
N THR A 889 -3.65 -19.91 -9.46
CA THR A 889 -2.82 -20.45 -8.37
C THR A 889 -1.99 -19.33 -7.73
N PRO A 890 -1.44 -19.55 -6.52
CA PRO A 890 -0.50 -18.62 -5.91
C PRO A 890 0.75 -18.34 -6.78
N ILE A 891 1.12 -19.26 -7.67
CA ILE A 891 2.29 -19.16 -8.56
C ILE A 891 1.95 -18.66 -9.97
N GLY A 892 0.70 -18.25 -10.21
CA GLY A 892 0.22 -17.71 -11.48
C GLY A 892 -0.98 -18.45 -12.08
N PRO A 893 -1.58 -17.93 -13.16
CA PRO A 893 -2.72 -18.57 -13.80
C PRO A 893 -2.31 -19.84 -14.55
N ILE A 894 -3.16 -20.86 -14.46
CA ILE A 894 -3.15 -22.04 -15.32
C ILE A 894 -4.27 -21.87 -16.34
N SER A 895 -4.00 -22.16 -17.61
CA SER A 895 -5.03 -22.21 -18.65
C SER A 895 -4.80 -23.42 -19.56
N LEU A 896 -5.88 -24.17 -19.80
CA LEU A 896 -5.91 -25.27 -20.75
C LEU A 896 -7.07 -25.00 -21.73
N ASP A 897 -6.76 -24.77 -23.00
CA ASP A 897 -7.74 -24.50 -24.04
C ASP A 897 -7.72 -25.62 -25.10
N TYR A 898 -8.90 -26.07 -25.49
CA TYR A 898 -9.11 -27.01 -26.60
C TYR A 898 -9.90 -26.31 -27.69
N GLY A 899 -9.26 -26.07 -28.84
CA GLY A 899 -9.88 -25.41 -29.99
C GLY A 899 -10.07 -26.37 -31.15
N TRP A 900 -11.26 -26.42 -31.73
CA TRP A 900 -11.58 -27.10 -32.98
C TRP A 900 -11.57 -26.11 -34.15
N LYS A 901 -11.10 -26.54 -35.33
CA LYS A 901 -11.18 -25.72 -36.55
C LYS A 901 -12.58 -25.84 -37.14
N LEU A 902 -13.24 -24.72 -37.43
CA LEU A 902 -14.59 -24.71 -38.01
C LEU A 902 -14.55 -25.03 -39.51
N ASP A 903 -13.56 -24.48 -40.22
CA ASP A 903 -13.29 -24.75 -41.64
C ASP A 903 -11.97 -25.55 -41.80
N ARG A 904 -12.02 -26.86 -41.50
CA ARG A 904 -10.84 -27.74 -41.60
C ARG A 904 -10.49 -28.01 -43.07
N ARG A 905 -9.24 -27.73 -43.46
CA ARG A 905 -8.71 -28.05 -44.78
C ARG A 905 -7.92 -29.37 -44.78
N GLU A 906 -7.68 -29.89 -45.98
CA GLU A 906 -6.85 -31.08 -46.16
C GLU A 906 -5.44 -30.85 -45.62
N GLY A 907 -4.87 -31.86 -44.94
CA GLY A 907 -3.59 -31.75 -44.25
C GLY A 907 -3.62 -31.08 -42.86
N GLU A 908 -4.75 -30.51 -42.43
CA GLU A 908 -4.87 -29.90 -41.10
C GLU A 908 -5.39 -30.86 -40.02
N SER A 909 -4.87 -30.70 -38.80
CA SER A 909 -5.42 -31.34 -37.60
C SER A 909 -6.85 -30.86 -37.33
N ARG A 910 -7.71 -31.73 -36.80
CA ARG A 910 -9.09 -31.36 -36.44
C ARG A 910 -9.16 -30.32 -35.32
N SER A 911 -8.21 -30.37 -34.39
CA SER A 911 -8.17 -29.57 -33.17
C SER A 911 -6.75 -29.39 -32.67
N GLU A 912 -6.53 -28.41 -31.80
CA GLU A 912 -5.27 -28.21 -31.08
C GLU A 912 -5.52 -27.95 -29.59
N TRP A 913 -4.62 -28.47 -28.76
CA TRP A 913 -4.56 -28.17 -27.32
C TRP A 913 -3.54 -27.07 -27.06
N HIS A 914 -3.94 -26.10 -26.24
CA HIS A 914 -3.07 -25.03 -25.75
C HIS A 914 -3.02 -25.08 -24.23
N PHE A 915 -1.82 -25.08 -23.67
CA PHE A 915 -1.63 -25.15 -22.22
C PHE A 915 -0.66 -24.07 -21.78
N THR A 916 -0.94 -23.43 -20.65
CA THR A 916 0.03 -22.55 -19.98
C THR A 916 -0.11 -22.59 -18.47
N ILE A 917 1.02 -22.43 -17.79
CA ILE A 917 1.13 -22.26 -16.34
C ILE A 917 2.18 -21.18 -16.04
N GLY A 918 1.89 -20.40 -15.00
CA GLY A 918 2.74 -19.31 -14.53
C GLY A 918 2.36 -17.99 -15.18
N ALA A 919 2.71 -16.89 -14.51
CA ALA A 919 2.47 -15.57 -15.06
C ALA A 919 3.23 -15.38 -16.38
N VAL A 920 2.53 -14.85 -17.39
CA VAL A 920 3.16 -14.17 -18.53
C VAL A 920 3.33 -12.74 -18.04
N PHE A 921 4.55 -12.35 -17.70
CA PHE A 921 4.86 -10.96 -17.33
C PHE A 921 5.09 -10.13 -18.59
#